data_AF-A0A7K2QKD7-F1
#
_entry.id   AF-A0A7K2QKD7-F1
#
_cell.length_a   1.000
_cell.length_b   1.000
_cell.length_c   1.000
_cell.angle_alpha   90.00
_cell.angle_beta   90.00
_cell.angle_gamma   90.00
#
_symmetry.space_group_name_H-M   'P 1'
#
loop_
_entity.id
_entity.type
_entity.pdbx_description
1 polymer ?
#
loop_
_entity_poly.entity_id
_entity_poly.type
_entity_poly.pdbx_seq_one_letter_code
_entity_poly.pdbx_strand_id
1 'polypeptide(L)'
;AASKHLAVAPGAFPGPGYSPLALARTVRLLMDWLEAWESRPGARDAEPGEAGAAQARPAGTERAEAQEAKAERAEAERAEVDLAEGYRRRLFACRAAVATLTAARDRLLLDRYRSALGQGVLPSDATAPYGEATRLLGALLPKGPEPGDPAAEWERWAADLATAVTGGALPSAPESDAAPGPGPGRVPPGFRRLWEGLAELAGEIGLHLVPDVEGYEALHAAARGAGPMAGALAYAEVLLGPLRPDPLAEAPDIRFHTVSATNTSWATRRVLAEVDQNSPKDMVRAKLSGNQLNNFAAFLSARWRMSDWTWGRLDGAASLVSVVATDERLEELFRGTDTRDHAALGRKIGERTGLGAVFLEHWAQDVVAHGSRDPHDRARDVLTAVRQHEILREELPFLAALNGKGFRSGNRPPDRPSNPPALTAPQDFEAGLESFRAIGAEEVGTLLRARDPRRAALRAGLLAWPALQPTGKAGARVVQGVLGVLKPLAYLPFLVGVLAPLWGLIAAVLMWTGIAYCAGQWSSLLAHVPVCLYAMVALVALVRQWIRPAGLRVPLLLLALAGPPVALWQLRGLHPRGAGGGPGTALIVGVCFALAAAAVLYVGTDRWWLLPGAALFAGVIAALIRAGRLAEAAPGGWWAALTLYAVLFWVTFVLPWLYPRERTAPT
;
A
#
# COMPACT_ATOMS: atom_id res chain seq x y z
N ALA A 1 -17.95 31.02 -45.79
CA ALA A 1 -16.90 32.08 -45.92
C ALA A 1 -15.79 31.95 -44.87
N ALA A 2 -16.06 31.48 -43.65
CA ALA A 2 -15.03 31.29 -42.60
C ALA A 2 -14.06 30.10 -42.81
N SER A 3 -14.36 29.14 -43.70
CA SER A 3 -13.48 27.99 -43.97
C SER A 3 -12.28 28.29 -44.87
N LYS A 4 -12.27 29.41 -45.60
CA LYS A 4 -11.16 29.79 -46.50
C LYS A 4 -10.02 30.53 -45.80
N HIS A 5 -10.21 30.97 -44.55
CA HIS A 5 -9.20 31.71 -43.78
C HIS A 5 -8.53 30.90 -42.66
N LEU A 6 -8.87 29.61 -42.51
CA LEU A 6 -8.24 28.69 -41.56
C LEU A 6 -7.14 27.81 -42.20
N ALA A 7 -6.65 28.18 -43.39
CA ALA A 7 -5.47 27.57 -44.00
C ALA A 7 -4.21 28.06 -43.27
N VAL A 8 -4.03 27.60 -42.03
CA VAL A 8 -2.75 27.68 -41.32
C VAL A 8 -1.82 26.69 -42.01
N ALA A 9 -0.66 27.18 -42.47
CA ALA A 9 0.32 26.39 -43.20
C ALA A 9 0.67 25.08 -42.45
N PRO A 10 1.02 23.98 -43.16
CA PRO A 10 1.27 22.64 -42.58
C PRO A 10 2.41 22.51 -41.54
N GLY A 11 2.95 23.62 -41.02
CA GLY A 11 4.02 23.65 -40.03
C GLY A 11 3.76 24.52 -38.79
N ALA A 12 2.55 25.07 -38.60
CA ALA A 12 2.28 26.01 -37.50
C ALA A 12 1.46 25.45 -36.32
N PHE A 13 1.01 24.20 -36.40
CA PHE A 13 0.55 23.49 -35.20
C PHE A 13 1.76 22.85 -34.52
N PRO A 14 1.83 22.82 -33.18
CA PRO A 14 2.76 21.92 -32.52
C PRO A 14 2.38 20.51 -33.00
N GLY A 15 3.18 19.94 -33.91
CA GLY A 15 3.00 18.56 -34.33
C GLY A 15 2.90 17.69 -33.07
N PRO A 16 2.13 16.59 -33.08
CA PRO A 16 1.95 15.78 -31.88
C PRO A 16 3.32 15.45 -31.31
N GLY A 17 3.63 16.10 -30.19
CA GLY A 17 4.95 16.07 -29.59
C GLY A 17 5.28 14.67 -29.08
N TYR A 18 6.41 14.55 -28.38
CA TYR A 18 6.93 13.36 -27.71
C TYR A 18 6.03 12.80 -26.58
N SER A 19 4.71 12.79 -26.75
CA SER A 19 3.75 12.44 -25.73
C SER A 19 3.00 11.16 -26.11
N PRO A 20 3.24 10.04 -25.40
CA PRO A 20 2.38 8.86 -25.45
C PRO A 20 0.90 9.18 -25.20
N LEU A 21 0.60 10.29 -24.50
CA LEU A 21 -0.76 10.72 -24.21
C LEU A 21 -1.55 11.12 -25.46
N ALA A 22 -0.91 11.80 -26.42
CA ALA A 22 -1.56 12.20 -27.67
C ALA A 22 -1.90 10.97 -28.53
N LEU A 23 -1.01 9.96 -28.55
CA LEU A 23 -1.31 8.66 -29.15
C LEU A 23 -2.48 7.98 -28.45
N ALA A 24 -2.49 7.97 -27.11
CA ALA A 24 -3.55 7.32 -26.33
C ALA A 24 -4.93 7.95 -26.62
N ARG A 25 -5.01 9.28 -26.64
CA ARG A 25 -6.23 10.02 -26.99
C ARG A 25 -6.69 9.82 -28.42
N THR A 26 -5.75 9.63 -29.34
CA THR A 26 -6.05 9.29 -30.73
C THR A 26 -6.62 7.87 -30.84
N VAL A 27 -6.04 6.89 -30.15
CA VAL A 27 -6.65 5.54 -30.09
C VAL A 27 -8.05 5.61 -29.50
N ARG A 28 -8.24 6.38 -28.42
CA ARG A 28 -9.56 6.60 -27.82
C ARG A 28 -10.56 7.23 -28.80
N LEU A 29 -10.14 8.24 -29.57
CA LEU A 29 -10.97 8.86 -30.61
C LEU A 29 -11.51 7.82 -31.60
N LEU A 30 -10.65 6.90 -32.04
CA LEU A 30 -11.01 5.88 -33.02
C LEU A 30 -11.91 4.81 -32.41
N MET A 31 -11.70 4.47 -31.13
CA MET A 31 -12.62 3.59 -30.39
C MET A 31 -14.00 4.22 -30.23
N ASP A 32 -14.07 5.50 -29.82
CA ASP A 32 -15.35 6.23 -29.70
C ASP A 32 -16.06 6.32 -31.07
N TRP A 33 -15.29 6.46 -32.16
CA TRP A 33 -15.84 6.46 -33.52
C TRP A 33 -16.45 5.11 -33.90
N LEU A 34 -15.76 4.00 -33.60
CA LEU A 34 -16.25 2.65 -33.83
C LEU A 34 -17.50 2.36 -32.98
N GLU A 35 -17.48 2.69 -31.68
CA GLU A 35 -18.61 2.51 -30.78
C GLU A 35 -19.83 3.32 -31.24
N ALA A 36 -19.62 4.56 -31.67
CA ALA A 36 -20.69 5.39 -32.21
C ALA A 36 -21.26 4.83 -33.53
N TRP A 37 -20.46 4.14 -34.34
CA TRP A 37 -20.94 3.39 -35.50
C TRP A 37 -21.79 2.18 -35.09
N GLU A 38 -21.36 1.42 -34.07
CA GLU A 38 -22.07 0.22 -33.57
C GLU A 38 -23.37 0.54 -32.84
N SER A 39 -23.44 1.69 -32.18
CA SER A 39 -24.61 2.15 -31.42
C SER A 39 -25.77 2.66 -32.28
N ARG A 40 -25.57 2.73 -33.61
CA ARG A 40 -26.61 3.20 -34.51
C ARG A 40 -27.83 2.29 -34.45
N PRO A 41 -29.05 2.86 -34.60
CA PRO A 41 -30.21 2.05 -34.93
C PRO A 41 -29.93 1.39 -36.28
N GLY A 42 -29.55 0.12 -36.26
CA GLY A 42 -29.63 -0.70 -37.46
C GLY A 42 -31.07 -0.68 -37.94
N ALA A 43 -31.31 -1.03 -39.21
CA ALA A 43 -32.65 -1.20 -39.78
C ALA A 43 -33.42 -2.40 -39.16
N ARG A 44 -33.31 -2.60 -37.84
CA ARG A 44 -34.07 -3.46 -36.94
C ARG A 44 -35.41 -2.83 -36.53
N ASP A 45 -35.57 -1.52 -36.65
CA ASP A 45 -36.78 -0.80 -36.18
C ASP A 45 -37.69 -0.28 -37.30
N ALA A 46 -37.39 -0.57 -38.57
CA ALA A 46 -38.34 -0.32 -39.64
C ALA A 46 -39.37 -1.46 -39.67
N GLU A 47 -40.41 -1.37 -38.84
CA GLU A 47 -41.64 -2.12 -39.09
C GLU A 47 -42.07 -1.85 -40.55
N PRO A 48 -42.46 -2.87 -41.33
CA PRO A 48 -43.00 -2.66 -42.66
C PRO A 48 -44.36 -1.95 -42.53
N GLY A 49 -44.31 -0.62 -42.52
CA GLY A 49 -45.46 0.24 -42.60
C GLY A 49 -46.17 0.05 -43.93
N GLU A 50 -47.43 -0.35 -43.82
CA GLU A 50 -48.53 -0.23 -44.79
C GLU A 50 -48.19 0.50 -46.10
N ALA A 51 -47.90 -0.26 -47.15
CA ALA A 51 -48.01 0.21 -48.52
C ALA A 51 -49.18 -0.52 -49.20
N GLY A 52 -50.13 0.28 -49.66
CA GLY A 52 -51.44 -0.11 -50.15
C GLY A 52 -51.46 -1.13 -51.29
N ALA A 53 -52.62 -1.78 -51.36
CA ALA A 53 -53.03 -2.76 -52.37
C ALA A 53 -52.66 -2.39 -53.82
N ALA A 54 -52.01 -3.32 -54.53
CA ALA A 54 -52.21 -3.51 -55.96
C ALA A 54 -51.70 -4.88 -56.47
N GLN A 55 -52.67 -5.72 -56.86
CA GLN A 55 -52.64 -6.73 -57.94
C GLN A 55 -51.79 -8.01 -57.79
N ALA A 56 -52.52 -9.13 -57.83
CA ALA A 56 -52.05 -10.50 -57.79
C ALA A 56 -51.15 -10.87 -59.00
N ARG A 57 -49.94 -11.32 -58.68
CA ARG A 57 -49.01 -12.06 -59.55
C ARG A 57 -48.58 -13.37 -58.84
N PRO A 58 -48.04 -14.39 -59.55
CA PRO A 58 -48.02 -15.74 -59.03
C PRO A 58 -47.05 -15.91 -57.83
N ALA A 59 -47.59 -16.39 -56.71
CA ALA A 59 -47.03 -16.40 -55.36
C ALA A 59 -45.79 -17.31 -55.09
N GLY A 60 -45.18 -17.85 -56.15
CA GLY A 60 -44.03 -18.78 -56.04
C GLY A 60 -42.67 -18.10 -56.13
N THR A 61 -42.52 -17.10 -57.00
CA THR A 61 -41.26 -16.39 -57.25
C THR A 61 -40.97 -15.30 -56.23
N GLU A 62 -41.99 -14.54 -55.78
CA GLU A 62 -41.81 -13.45 -54.80
C GLU A 62 -41.36 -13.93 -53.42
N ARG A 63 -41.74 -15.15 -53.00
CA ARG A 63 -41.28 -15.73 -51.72
C ARG A 63 -39.82 -16.20 -51.79
N ALA A 64 -39.40 -16.72 -52.94
CA ALA A 64 -38.01 -17.12 -53.16
C ALA A 64 -37.10 -15.88 -53.23
N GLU A 65 -37.50 -14.86 -53.98
CA GLU A 65 -36.80 -13.57 -54.08
C GLU A 65 -36.73 -12.85 -52.73
N ALA A 66 -37.80 -12.87 -51.93
CA ALA A 66 -37.80 -12.28 -50.59
C ALA A 66 -36.94 -13.07 -49.58
N GLN A 67 -36.82 -14.39 -49.73
CA GLN A 67 -35.91 -15.20 -48.91
C GLN A 67 -34.45 -15.02 -49.30
N GLU A 68 -34.16 -14.88 -50.59
CA GLU A 68 -32.84 -14.58 -51.13
C GLU A 68 -32.37 -13.20 -50.67
N ALA A 69 -33.20 -12.16 -50.82
CA ALA A 69 -32.90 -10.81 -50.31
C ALA A 69 -32.71 -10.77 -48.78
N LYS A 70 -33.43 -11.61 -48.03
CA LYS A 70 -33.25 -11.73 -46.57
C LYS A 70 -31.95 -12.45 -46.21
N ALA A 71 -31.54 -13.45 -46.99
CA ALA A 71 -30.29 -14.17 -46.79
C ALA A 71 -29.09 -13.26 -47.11
N GLU A 72 -29.13 -12.55 -48.24
CA GLU A 72 -28.13 -11.54 -48.63
C GLU A 72 -27.98 -10.45 -47.57
N ARG A 73 -29.09 -9.96 -47.02
CA ARG A 73 -29.08 -8.97 -45.94
C ARG A 73 -28.48 -9.51 -44.64
N ALA A 74 -28.79 -10.76 -44.27
CA ALA A 74 -28.22 -11.39 -43.09
C ALA A 74 -26.70 -11.69 -43.24
N GLU A 75 -26.26 -11.98 -44.46
CA GLU A 75 -24.83 -12.16 -44.78
C GLU A 75 -24.07 -10.84 -44.73
N ALA A 76 -24.65 -9.76 -45.28
CA ALA A 76 -24.10 -8.41 -45.17
C ALA A 76 -24.00 -7.94 -43.71
N GLU A 77 -25.03 -8.15 -42.90
CA GLU A 77 -25.01 -7.82 -41.46
C GLU A 77 -23.93 -8.60 -40.70
N ARG A 78 -23.69 -9.88 -41.04
CA ARG A 78 -22.60 -10.66 -40.44
C ARG A 78 -21.23 -10.14 -40.86
N ALA A 79 -21.05 -9.81 -42.14
CA ALA A 79 -19.80 -9.25 -42.65
C ALA A 79 -19.46 -7.90 -42.00
N GLU A 80 -20.47 -7.06 -41.75
CA GLU A 80 -20.33 -5.79 -41.01
C GLU A 80 -19.90 -6.01 -39.55
N VAL A 81 -20.51 -6.98 -38.85
CA VAL A 81 -20.14 -7.33 -37.47
C VAL A 81 -18.72 -7.89 -37.39
N ASP A 82 -18.35 -8.80 -38.30
CA ASP A 82 -17.01 -9.38 -38.34
C ASP A 82 -15.94 -8.32 -38.65
N LEU A 83 -16.27 -7.36 -39.52
CA LEU A 83 -15.40 -6.22 -39.84
C LEU A 83 -15.20 -5.30 -38.62
N ALA A 84 -16.28 -4.93 -37.93
CA ALA A 84 -16.22 -4.10 -36.73
C ALA A 84 -15.43 -4.77 -35.60
N GLU A 85 -15.64 -6.07 -35.39
CA GLU A 85 -14.86 -6.88 -34.45
C GLU A 85 -13.37 -6.94 -34.83
N GLY A 86 -13.05 -7.02 -36.13
CA GLY A 86 -11.68 -6.92 -36.64
C GLY A 86 -11.00 -5.59 -36.29
N TYR A 87 -11.70 -4.47 -36.48
CA TYR A 87 -11.21 -3.14 -36.10
C TYR A 87 -11.07 -2.99 -34.59
N ARG A 88 -12.05 -3.48 -33.81
CA ARG A 88 -12.01 -3.47 -32.35
C ARG A 88 -10.74 -4.16 -31.83
N ARG A 89 -10.42 -5.35 -32.34
CA ARG A 89 -9.19 -6.09 -31.95
C ARG A 89 -7.92 -5.30 -32.26
N ARG A 90 -7.83 -4.69 -33.45
CA ARG A 90 -6.66 -3.87 -33.84
C ARG A 90 -6.53 -2.63 -32.96
N LEU A 91 -7.63 -1.94 -32.67
CA LEU A 91 -7.65 -0.78 -31.77
C LEU A 91 -7.26 -1.13 -30.33
N PHE A 92 -7.70 -2.28 -29.81
CA PHE A 92 -7.27 -2.76 -28.50
C PHE A 92 -5.77 -3.09 -28.46
N ALA A 93 -5.23 -3.71 -29.51
CA ALA A 93 -3.80 -3.96 -29.60
C ALA A 93 -2.98 -2.65 -29.68
N CYS A 94 -3.46 -1.66 -30.43
CA CYS A 94 -2.88 -0.31 -30.46
C CYS A 94 -2.91 0.35 -29.07
N ARG A 95 -4.03 0.24 -28.35
CA ARG A 95 -4.17 0.75 -26.98
C ARG A 95 -3.15 0.09 -26.04
N ALA A 96 -3.01 -1.23 -26.10
CA ALA A 96 -2.03 -1.97 -25.29
C ALA A 96 -0.58 -1.56 -25.59
N ALA A 97 -0.27 -1.34 -26.87
CA ALA A 97 1.03 -0.82 -27.30
C ALA A 97 1.31 0.59 -26.74
N VAL A 98 0.34 1.50 -26.81
CA VAL A 98 0.48 2.86 -26.27
C VAL A 98 0.55 2.88 -24.73
N ALA A 99 -0.20 2.01 -24.06
CA ALA A 99 -0.09 1.85 -22.60
C ALA A 99 1.30 1.34 -22.21
N THR A 100 1.85 0.36 -22.93
CA THR A 100 3.21 -0.13 -22.74
C THR A 100 4.24 0.96 -22.99
N LEU A 101 4.07 1.77 -24.03
CA LEU A 101 4.92 2.94 -24.31
C LEU A 101 4.91 3.96 -23.17
N THR A 102 3.73 4.21 -22.58
CA THR A 102 3.57 5.10 -21.43
C THR A 102 4.27 4.55 -20.19
N ALA A 103 4.06 3.26 -19.88
CA ALA A 103 4.71 2.58 -18.78
C ALA A 103 6.25 2.53 -18.94
N ALA A 104 6.73 2.29 -20.17
CA ALA A 104 8.14 2.33 -20.51
C ALA A 104 8.75 3.71 -20.26
N ARG A 105 8.09 4.79 -20.74
CA ARG A 105 8.49 6.18 -20.45
C ARG A 105 8.60 6.42 -18.95
N ASP A 106 7.57 6.07 -18.19
CA ASP A 106 7.50 6.36 -16.76
C ASP A 106 8.55 5.59 -15.97
N ARG A 107 8.78 4.32 -16.34
CA ARG A 107 9.86 3.50 -15.76
C ARG A 107 11.23 4.14 -16.00
N LEU A 108 11.53 4.54 -17.23
CA LEU A 108 12.81 5.19 -17.58
C LEU A 108 12.97 6.52 -16.84
N LEU A 109 11.90 7.31 -16.74
CA LEU A 109 11.90 8.57 -16.01
C LEU A 109 12.21 8.35 -14.53
N LEU A 110 11.50 7.42 -13.86
CA LEU A 110 11.74 7.09 -12.47
C LEU A 110 13.17 6.56 -12.23
N ASP A 111 13.68 5.75 -13.15
CA ASP A 111 15.05 5.25 -13.09
C ASP A 111 16.09 6.37 -13.18
N ARG A 112 15.95 7.30 -14.12
CA ARG A 112 16.86 8.45 -14.26
C ARG A 112 16.82 9.38 -13.06
N TYR A 113 15.64 9.69 -12.53
CA TYR A 113 15.51 10.47 -11.29
C TYR A 113 16.12 9.73 -10.09
N ARG A 114 15.94 8.41 -9.98
CA ARG A 114 16.58 7.61 -8.94
C ARG A 114 18.11 7.68 -9.04
N SER A 115 18.66 7.53 -10.24
CA SER A 115 20.11 7.62 -10.49
C SER A 115 20.66 8.99 -10.10
N ALA A 116 20.02 10.07 -10.55
CA ALA A 116 20.41 11.44 -10.21
C ALA A 116 20.38 11.70 -8.71
N LEU A 117 19.31 11.28 -8.01
CA LEU A 117 19.20 11.42 -6.56
C LEU A 117 20.23 10.56 -5.81
N GLY A 118 20.56 9.37 -6.33
CA GLY A 118 21.56 8.47 -5.76
C GLY A 118 22.98 9.04 -5.77
N GLN A 119 23.29 9.94 -6.70
CA GLN A 119 24.58 10.66 -6.78
C GLN A 119 24.67 11.84 -5.80
N GLY A 120 23.63 12.12 -5.02
CA GLY A 120 23.65 13.13 -3.95
C GLY A 120 23.59 14.58 -4.42
N VAL A 121 23.36 14.81 -5.71
CA VAL A 121 23.22 16.15 -6.30
C VAL A 121 21.79 16.27 -6.82
N LEU A 122 21.00 17.18 -6.22
CA LEU A 122 19.78 17.65 -6.89
C LEU A 122 20.21 18.23 -8.23
N PRO A 123 19.71 17.72 -9.38
CA PRO A 123 20.07 18.27 -10.68
C PRO A 123 19.85 19.79 -10.66
N SER A 124 20.88 20.56 -11.01
CA SER A 124 20.75 22.01 -11.20
C SER A 124 19.69 22.34 -12.26
N ASP A 125 19.50 21.42 -13.20
CA ASP A 125 18.40 21.38 -14.14
C ASP A 125 17.50 20.15 -13.87
N ALA A 126 16.33 20.39 -13.29
CA ALA A 126 15.33 19.36 -13.00
C ALA A 126 14.80 18.66 -14.26
N THR A 127 15.03 19.22 -15.46
CA THR A 127 14.57 18.67 -16.75
C THR A 127 15.58 17.75 -17.41
N ALA A 128 16.84 17.73 -16.95
CA ALA A 128 17.89 16.87 -17.51
C ALA A 128 17.56 15.37 -17.43
N PRO A 129 17.09 14.81 -16.30
CA PRO A 129 16.68 13.40 -16.22
C PRO A 129 15.51 13.06 -17.16
N TYR A 130 14.60 14.01 -17.36
CA TYR A 130 13.49 13.87 -18.30
C TYR A 130 13.98 13.81 -19.75
N GLY A 131 14.91 14.70 -20.14
CA GLY A 131 15.50 14.69 -21.48
C GLY A 131 16.29 13.41 -21.76
N GLU A 132 17.02 12.91 -20.75
CA GLU A 132 17.76 11.65 -20.84
C GLU A 132 16.83 10.44 -21.00
N ALA A 133 15.78 10.34 -20.16
CA ALA A 133 14.78 9.28 -20.26
C ALA A 133 14.07 9.29 -21.63
N THR A 134 13.81 10.47 -22.18
CA THR A 134 13.17 10.63 -23.50
C THR A 134 14.09 10.14 -24.63
N ARG A 135 15.38 10.48 -24.61
CA ARG A 135 16.36 9.98 -25.59
C ARG A 135 16.53 8.47 -25.51
N LEU A 136 16.61 7.95 -24.28
CA LEU A 136 16.73 6.52 -24.03
C LEU A 136 15.49 5.76 -24.51
N LEU A 137 14.28 6.27 -24.25
CA LEU A 137 13.06 5.72 -24.81
C LEU A 137 13.14 5.66 -26.33
N GLY A 138 13.54 6.76 -26.97
CA GLY A 138 13.70 6.82 -28.43
C GLY A 138 14.66 5.77 -29.00
N ALA A 139 15.75 5.47 -28.29
CA ALA A 139 16.74 4.46 -28.67
C ALA A 139 16.26 3.02 -28.45
N LEU A 140 15.39 2.80 -27.46
CA LEU A 140 14.86 1.49 -27.09
C LEU A 140 13.59 1.12 -27.85
N LEU A 141 12.98 2.05 -28.60
CA LEU A 141 11.79 1.74 -29.40
C LEU A 141 12.12 0.67 -30.45
N PRO A 142 11.44 -0.49 -30.42
CA PRO A 142 11.55 -1.46 -31.49
C PRO A 142 11.07 -0.85 -32.79
N LYS A 143 11.48 -1.45 -33.92
CA LYS A 143 10.94 -1.08 -35.23
C LYS A 143 9.41 -1.18 -35.16
N GLY A 144 8.73 -0.04 -35.27
CA GLY A 144 7.27 0.04 -35.15
C GLY A 144 6.56 -0.85 -36.16
N PRO A 145 5.37 -1.38 -35.83
CA PRO A 145 4.53 -2.11 -36.77
C PRO A 145 4.24 -1.23 -37.99
N GLU A 146 4.14 -1.87 -39.16
CA GLU A 146 3.75 -1.21 -40.39
C GLU A 146 2.23 -0.98 -40.41
N PRO A 147 1.77 0.02 -41.16
CA PRO A 147 0.35 0.21 -41.38
C PRO A 147 -0.31 -1.03 -41.99
N GLY A 148 -1.50 -1.41 -41.47
CA GLY A 148 -2.19 -2.63 -41.89
C GLY A 148 -1.79 -3.91 -41.15
N ASP A 149 -0.76 -3.87 -40.30
CA ASP A 149 -0.33 -5.05 -39.54
C ASP A 149 -1.44 -5.61 -38.62
N PRO A 150 -1.51 -6.94 -38.46
CA PRO A 150 -2.50 -7.58 -37.60
C PRO A 150 -2.24 -7.25 -36.12
N ALA A 151 -3.28 -7.38 -35.29
CA ALA A 151 -3.22 -7.12 -33.85
C ALA A 151 -2.02 -7.80 -33.14
N ALA A 152 -1.67 -9.01 -33.58
CA ALA A 152 -0.54 -9.78 -33.03
C ALA A 152 0.83 -9.09 -33.19
N GLU A 153 1.06 -8.31 -34.24
CA GLU A 153 2.32 -7.58 -34.44
C GLU A 153 2.42 -6.37 -33.51
N TRP A 154 1.31 -5.67 -33.25
CA TRP A 154 1.24 -4.61 -32.25
C TRP A 154 1.50 -5.13 -30.83
N GLU A 155 0.94 -6.31 -30.49
CA GLU A 155 1.20 -6.98 -29.23
C GLU A 155 2.66 -7.43 -29.09
N ARG A 156 3.25 -7.97 -30.17
CA ARG A 156 4.67 -8.34 -30.20
C ARG A 156 5.56 -7.11 -30.01
N TRP A 157 5.28 -6.03 -30.72
CA TRP A 157 6.00 -4.76 -30.56
C TRP A 157 5.95 -4.25 -29.11
N ALA A 158 4.78 -4.34 -28.47
CA ALA A 158 4.63 -3.97 -27.07
C ALA A 158 5.48 -4.86 -26.15
N ALA A 159 5.47 -6.17 -26.36
CA ALA A 159 6.28 -7.13 -25.60
C ALA A 159 7.79 -6.87 -25.77
N ASP A 160 8.23 -6.57 -26.99
CA ASP A 160 9.63 -6.25 -27.29
C ASP A 160 10.07 -4.95 -26.60
N LEU A 161 9.22 -3.90 -26.62
CA LEU A 161 9.49 -2.66 -25.90
C LEU A 161 9.57 -2.90 -24.39
N ALA A 162 8.62 -3.65 -23.82
CA ALA A 162 8.63 -4.00 -22.40
C ALA A 162 9.93 -4.73 -22.04
N THR A 163 10.31 -5.73 -22.84
CA THR A 163 11.56 -6.49 -22.67
C THR A 163 12.78 -5.57 -22.73
N ALA A 164 12.82 -4.64 -23.68
CA ALA A 164 13.94 -3.69 -23.81
C ALA A 164 14.12 -2.78 -22.58
N VAL A 165 13.03 -2.41 -21.90
CA VAL A 165 13.10 -1.56 -20.68
C VAL A 165 13.18 -2.34 -19.37
N THR A 166 12.96 -3.66 -19.38
CA THR A 166 13.04 -4.51 -18.17
C THR A 166 14.18 -5.54 -18.19
N GLY A 167 14.74 -5.86 -19.35
CA GLY A 167 15.61 -7.03 -19.58
C GLY A 167 17.05 -6.95 -19.07
N GLY A 168 17.42 -5.93 -18.29
CA GLY A 168 18.77 -5.82 -17.72
C GLY A 168 19.21 -4.40 -17.42
N ALA A 169 20.54 -4.19 -17.37
CA ALA A 169 21.13 -2.87 -17.22
C ALA A 169 20.82 -2.02 -18.45
N LEU A 170 20.15 -0.88 -18.23
CA LEU A 170 19.82 0.05 -19.29
C LEU A 170 21.10 0.63 -19.93
N PRO A 171 21.15 0.78 -21.27
CA PRO A 171 22.28 1.41 -21.93
C PRO A 171 22.38 2.88 -21.54
N SER A 172 23.57 3.46 -21.71
CA SER A 172 23.76 4.91 -21.59
C SER A 172 22.88 5.63 -22.62
N ALA A 173 22.24 6.71 -22.21
CA ALA A 173 21.45 7.50 -23.14
C ALA A 173 22.36 8.09 -24.23
N PRO A 174 21.93 8.08 -25.50
CA PRO A 174 22.71 8.67 -26.58
C PRO A 174 22.95 10.17 -26.32
N GLU A 175 24.14 10.63 -26.72
CA GLU A 175 24.51 12.05 -26.65
C GLU A 175 23.57 12.91 -27.48
N SER A 176 23.39 14.16 -27.09
CA SER A 176 22.54 15.09 -27.82
C SER A 176 23.28 15.60 -29.07
N ASP A 177 22.86 15.16 -30.25
CA ASP A 177 23.32 15.73 -31.54
C ASP A 177 22.86 17.19 -31.74
N ALA A 178 21.95 17.68 -30.89
CA ALA A 178 21.43 19.05 -30.98
C ALA A 178 22.26 20.03 -30.14
N ALA A 179 22.79 21.06 -30.79
CA ALA A 179 23.20 22.29 -30.12
C ALA A 179 22.04 22.83 -29.25
N PRO A 180 22.30 23.47 -28.10
CA PRO A 180 21.27 24.03 -27.23
C PRO A 180 20.60 25.24 -27.91
N GLY A 181 19.63 24.95 -28.78
CA GLY A 181 18.78 25.93 -29.44
C GLY A 181 17.32 25.77 -28.97
N PRO A 182 16.50 26.83 -29.01
CA PRO A 182 15.14 26.84 -28.48
C PRO A 182 14.11 26.13 -29.39
N GLY A 183 14.54 25.20 -30.25
CA GLY A 183 13.67 24.48 -31.17
C GLY A 183 13.10 23.19 -30.56
N PRO A 184 11.91 22.74 -30.99
CA PRO A 184 11.41 21.42 -30.60
C PRO A 184 12.39 20.33 -31.09
N GLY A 185 12.73 19.38 -30.21
CA GLY A 185 13.64 18.29 -30.54
C GLY A 185 13.17 17.44 -31.73
N ARG A 186 14.09 16.71 -32.37
CA ARG A 186 13.80 15.79 -33.49
C ARG A 186 13.00 14.55 -33.05
N VAL A 187 11.75 14.42 -33.50
CA VAL A 187 10.87 13.27 -33.18
C VAL A 187 11.55 11.94 -33.54
N PRO A 188 11.62 10.95 -32.63
CA PRO A 188 12.27 9.67 -32.88
C PRO A 188 11.53 8.96 -34.02
N PRO A 189 12.25 8.28 -34.92
CA PRO A 189 11.63 7.59 -36.05
C PRO A 189 10.51 6.63 -35.65
N GLY A 190 10.65 5.93 -34.51
CA GLY A 190 9.63 5.02 -33.99
C GLY A 190 8.31 5.69 -33.63
N PHE A 191 8.34 6.88 -33.01
CA PHE A 191 7.13 7.64 -32.68
C PHE A 191 6.37 8.12 -33.93
N ARG A 192 7.11 8.51 -34.97
CA ARG A 192 6.52 8.92 -36.25
C ARG A 192 5.73 7.77 -36.88
N ARG A 193 6.32 6.57 -36.90
CA ARG A 193 5.67 5.38 -37.46
C ARG A 193 4.40 4.98 -36.72
N LEU A 194 4.38 5.09 -35.39
CA LEU A 194 3.16 4.83 -34.61
C LEU A 194 2.02 5.78 -34.99
N TRP A 195 2.33 7.05 -35.25
CA TRP A 195 1.36 8.04 -35.73
C TRP A 195 0.89 7.76 -37.16
N GLU A 196 1.80 7.41 -38.06
CA GLU A 196 1.48 7.02 -39.44
C GLU A 196 0.57 5.79 -39.46
N GLY A 197 0.89 4.74 -38.68
CA GLY A 197 0.07 3.54 -38.56
C GLY A 197 -1.33 3.81 -38.00
N LEU A 198 -1.47 4.69 -37.01
CA LEU A 198 -2.78 5.10 -36.50
C LEU A 198 -3.58 5.93 -37.51
N ALA A 199 -2.91 6.80 -38.27
CA ALA A 199 -3.56 7.58 -39.32
C ALA A 199 -4.08 6.69 -40.45
N GLU A 200 -3.33 5.65 -40.84
CA GLU A 200 -3.78 4.70 -41.85
C GLU A 200 -4.94 3.83 -41.34
N LEU A 201 -4.87 3.33 -40.10
CA LEU A 201 -5.99 2.61 -39.48
C LEU A 201 -7.26 3.49 -39.41
N ALA A 202 -7.12 4.77 -39.07
CA ALA A 202 -8.23 5.71 -39.09
C ALA A 202 -8.80 5.94 -40.50
N GLY A 203 -7.94 5.93 -41.52
CA GLY A 203 -8.33 5.97 -42.94
C GLY A 203 -9.15 4.76 -43.34
N GLU A 204 -8.69 3.55 -42.98
CA GLU A 204 -9.42 2.31 -43.25
C GLU A 204 -10.79 2.30 -42.56
N ILE A 205 -10.84 2.64 -41.26
CA ILE A 205 -12.08 2.76 -40.49
C ILE A 205 -13.03 3.73 -41.20
N GLY A 206 -12.54 4.92 -41.58
CA GLY A 206 -13.34 5.92 -42.26
C GLY A 206 -13.83 5.52 -43.65
N LEU A 207 -13.10 4.68 -44.38
CA LEU A 207 -13.52 4.20 -45.70
C LEU A 207 -14.56 3.08 -45.61
N HIS A 208 -14.45 2.20 -44.62
CA HIS A 208 -15.29 1.01 -44.54
C HIS A 208 -16.51 1.17 -43.62
N LEU A 209 -16.49 2.08 -42.66
CA LEU A 209 -17.63 2.34 -41.77
C LEU A 209 -18.59 3.37 -42.38
N VAL A 210 -19.54 2.88 -43.20
CA VAL A 210 -20.63 3.65 -43.84
C VAL A 210 -21.98 3.27 -43.20
N PRO A 211 -22.99 4.16 -43.11
CA PRO A 211 -22.98 5.61 -43.36
C PRO A 211 -22.10 6.39 -42.37
N ASP A 212 -22.05 7.72 -42.45
CA ASP A 212 -21.23 8.58 -41.57
C ASP A 212 -21.82 8.63 -40.15
N VAL A 213 -20.97 8.75 -39.11
CA VAL A 213 -21.42 9.05 -37.74
C VAL A 213 -21.46 10.57 -37.55
N GLU A 214 -22.54 11.09 -36.98
CA GLU A 214 -22.61 12.50 -36.54
C GLU A 214 -21.48 12.83 -35.55
N GLY A 215 -20.78 13.95 -35.76
CA GLY A 215 -19.65 14.39 -34.94
C GLY A 215 -18.28 13.86 -35.37
N TYR A 216 -18.22 12.98 -36.39
CA TYR A 216 -16.97 12.43 -36.96
C TYR A 216 -16.77 12.78 -38.45
N GLU A 217 -17.52 13.76 -38.97
CA GLU A 217 -17.54 14.12 -40.39
C GLU A 217 -16.17 14.57 -40.90
N ALA A 218 -15.38 15.24 -40.05
CA ALA A 218 -14.04 15.69 -40.42
C ALA A 218 -13.07 14.51 -40.62
N LEU A 219 -13.16 13.46 -39.80
CA LEU A 219 -12.36 12.24 -39.97
C LEU A 219 -12.83 11.48 -41.21
N HIS A 220 -14.14 11.38 -41.41
CA HIS A 220 -14.72 10.71 -42.56
C HIS A 220 -14.36 11.43 -43.88
N ALA A 221 -14.43 12.76 -43.91
CA ALA A 221 -13.99 13.57 -45.06
C ALA A 221 -12.49 13.39 -45.34
N ALA A 222 -11.65 13.32 -44.30
CA ALA A 222 -10.22 13.04 -44.45
C ALA A 222 -9.98 11.63 -45.02
N ALA A 223 -10.74 10.62 -44.58
CA ALA A 223 -10.65 9.26 -45.12
C ALA A 223 -11.01 9.19 -46.61
N ARG A 224 -11.98 10.00 -47.07
CA ARG A 224 -12.35 10.14 -48.49
C ARG A 224 -11.45 11.08 -49.31
N GLY A 225 -10.34 11.54 -48.76
CA GLY A 225 -9.34 12.32 -49.48
C GLY A 225 -9.50 13.84 -49.45
N ALA A 226 -10.33 14.40 -48.54
CA ALA A 226 -10.43 15.86 -48.36
C ALA A 226 -9.17 16.49 -47.73
N GLY A 227 -8.24 15.68 -47.21
CA GLY A 227 -6.98 16.09 -46.61
C GLY A 227 -6.24 14.91 -45.96
N PRO A 228 -5.02 15.12 -45.43
CA PRO A 228 -4.26 14.06 -44.78
C PRO A 228 -4.91 13.64 -43.45
N MET A 229 -5.17 12.34 -43.27
CA MET A 229 -5.77 11.80 -42.04
C MET A 229 -4.96 12.16 -40.78
N ALA A 230 -3.62 12.09 -40.85
CA ALA A 230 -2.75 12.51 -39.75
C ALA A 230 -2.99 13.97 -39.32
N GLY A 231 -3.31 14.85 -40.27
CA GLY A 231 -3.65 16.24 -39.98
C GLY A 231 -5.00 16.39 -39.29
N ALA A 232 -6.00 15.61 -39.73
CA ALA A 232 -7.33 15.58 -39.10
C ALA A 232 -7.26 15.06 -37.65
N LEU A 233 -6.49 13.99 -37.40
CA LEU A 233 -6.27 13.46 -36.06
C LEU A 233 -5.49 14.43 -35.16
N ALA A 234 -4.45 15.08 -35.68
CA ALA A 234 -3.71 16.09 -34.93
C ALA A 234 -4.61 17.28 -34.55
N TYR A 235 -5.48 17.72 -35.47
CA TYR A 235 -6.44 18.79 -35.20
C TYR A 235 -7.49 18.37 -34.16
N ALA A 236 -7.97 17.12 -34.24
CA ALA A 236 -8.86 16.54 -33.25
C ALA A 236 -8.21 16.47 -31.86
N GLU A 237 -6.93 16.12 -31.75
CA GLU A 237 -6.20 16.15 -30.47
C GLU A 237 -6.09 17.58 -29.90
N VAL A 238 -5.77 18.57 -30.74
CA VAL A 238 -5.66 19.97 -30.29
C VAL A 238 -6.99 20.50 -29.77
N LEU A 239 -8.10 20.20 -30.46
CA LEU A 239 -9.41 20.73 -30.10
C LEU A 239 -10.13 19.94 -29.00
N LEU A 240 -10.07 18.60 -29.08
CA LEU A 240 -10.86 17.70 -28.24
C LEU A 240 -10.03 17.03 -27.14
N GLY A 241 -8.71 16.90 -27.32
CA GLY A 241 -7.83 16.19 -26.40
C GLY A 241 -7.92 16.66 -24.94
N PRO A 242 -7.91 17.98 -24.65
CA PRO A 242 -8.07 18.49 -23.28
C PRO A 242 -9.45 18.25 -22.66
N LEU A 243 -10.48 18.07 -23.49
CA LEU A 243 -11.87 17.90 -23.05
C LEU A 243 -12.25 16.43 -22.87
N ARG A 244 -11.41 15.50 -23.31
CA ARG A 244 -11.67 14.07 -23.22
C ARG A 244 -11.26 13.49 -21.88
N PRO A 245 -12.06 12.55 -21.32
CA PRO A 245 -11.63 11.76 -20.18
C PRO A 245 -10.31 11.05 -20.50
N ASP A 246 -9.58 10.65 -19.46
CA ASP A 246 -8.30 9.97 -19.63
C ASP A 246 -8.47 8.81 -20.63
N PRO A 247 -7.73 8.81 -21.75
CA PRO A 247 -7.91 7.84 -22.83
C PRO A 247 -7.61 6.39 -22.42
N LEU A 248 -6.93 6.19 -21.30
CA LEU A 248 -6.70 4.87 -20.72
C LEU A 248 -7.78 4.49 -19.69
N ALA A 249 -8.67 5.40 -19.31
CA ALA A 249 -9.64 5.24 -18.23
C ALA A 249 -10.99 4.64 -18.64
N GLU A 250 -11.21 4.32 -19.92
CA GLU A 250 -12.32 3.42 -20.25
C GLU A 250 -12.08 2.12 -19.49
N ALA A 251 -13.08 1.72 -18.71
CA ALA A 251 -13.12 0.45 -18.02
C ALA A 251 -13.04 -0.68 -19.09
N PRO A 252 -11.89 -1.34 -19.33
CA PRO A 252 -11.97 -2.68 -19.89
C PRO A 252 -12.89 -3.46 -18.95
N ASP A 253 -13.71 -4.36 -19.48
CA ASP A 253 -14.59 -5.23 -18.72
C ASP A 253 -13.95 -5.59 -17.37
N ILE A 254 -14.36 -4.89 -16.29
CA ILE A 254 -13.53 -4.79 -15.08
C ILE A 254 -13.66 -6.11 -14.36
N ARG A 255 -12.74 -7.02 -14.66
CA ARG A 255 -12.53 -8.22 -13.88
C ARG A 255 -11.82 -7.81 -12.60
N PHE A 256 -12.61 -7.70 -11.53
CA PHE A 256 -12.09 -7.49 -10.19
C PHE A 256 -11.33 -8.75 -9.76
N HIS A 257 -10.01 -8.70 -9.84
CA HIS A 257 -9.13 -9.72 -9.27
C HIS A 257 -8.74 -9.29 -7.86
N THR A 258 -9.31 -9.97 -6.85
CA THR A 258 -8.97 -9.70 -5.45
C THR A 258 -7.60 -10.28 -5.12
N VAL A 259 -6.64 -9.41 -4.83
CA VAL A 259 -5.38 -9.80 -4.19
C VAL A 259 -5.69 -10.18 -2.75
N SER A 260 -5.46 -11.44 -2.41
CA SER A 260 -5.73 -11.94 -1.05
C SER A 260 -4.45 -12.34 -0.35
N ALA A 261 -4.30 -11.89 0.89
CA ALA A 261 -3.24 -12.38 1.78
C ALA A 261 -3.38 -13.88 2.11
N THR A 262 -4.50 -14.51 1.75
CA THR A 262 -4.70 -15.97 1.85
C THR A 262 -3.98 -16.73 0.74
N ASN A 263 -3.53 -16.06 -0.33
CA ASN A 263 -2.90 -16.73 -1.46
C ASN A 263 -1.59 -17.40 -1.02
N THR A 264 -1.43 -18.66 -1.40
CA THR A 264 -0.20 -19.41 -1.18
C THR A 264 0.72 -19.20 -2.38
N SER A 265 2.01 -19.04 -2.11
CA SER A 265 3.04 -18.79 -3.12
C SER A 265 4.35 -19.40 -2.66
N TRP A 266 5.38 -19.34 -3.50
CA TRP A 266 6.72 -19.78 -3.13
C TRP A 266 7.19 -19.11 -1.82
N ALA A 267 7.06 -17.79 -1.69
CA ALA A 267 7.48 -17.06 -0.49
C ALA A 267 6.69 -17.50 0.75
N THR A 268 5.39 -17.74 0.63
CA THR A 268 4.55 -18.26 1.72
C THR A 268 5.07 -19.62 2.20
N ARG A 269 5.28 -20.57 1.28
CA ARG A 269 5.77 -21.92 1.61
C ARG A 269 7.16 -21.89 2.23
N ARG A 270 8.01 -20.97 1.77
CA ARG A 270 9.39 -20.84 2.23
C ARG A 270 9.51 -20.16 3.58
N VAL A 271 8.81 -19.04 3.79
CA VAL A 271 8.92 -18.20 5.00
C VAL A 271 7.99 -18.70 6.11
N LEU A 272 6.79 -19.16 5.77
CA LEU A 272 5.73 -19.56 6.71
C LEU A 272 5.46 -21.08 6.67
N ALA A 273 6.52 -21.88 6.57
CA ALA A 273 6.43 -23.34 6.43
C ALA A 273 5.65 -24.03 7.57
N GLU A 274 5.65 -23.44 8.77
CA GLU A 274 5.00 -23.98 9.97
C GLU A 274 3.51 -23.61 10.08
N VAL A 275 3.02 -22.69 9.24
CA VAL A 275 1.64 -22.20 9.28
C VAL A 275 0.76 -23.12 8.44
N ASP A 276 -0.39 -23.53 8.97
CA ASP A 276 -1.38 -24.28 8.20
C ASP A 276 -1.89 -23.45 7.03
N GLN A 277 -1.51 -23.85 5.82
CA GLN A 277 -1.89 -23.18 4.58
C GLN A 277 -3.37 -23.35 4.23
N ASN A 278 -4.05 -24.32 4.86
CA ASN A 278 -5.48 -24.54 4.70
C ASN A 278 -6.33 -23.67 5.64
N SER A 279 -5.69 -22.88 6.53
CA SER A 279 -6.36 -21.93 7.40
C SER A 279 -6.12 -20.50 6.89
N PRO A 280 -7.07 -19.91 6.14
CA PRO A 280 -6.96 -18.53 5.65
C PRO A 280 -6.67 -17.52 6.77
N LYS A 281 -7.27 -17.75 7.94
CA LYS A 281 -7.14 -16.86 9.10
C LYS A 281 -5.72 -16.89 9.67
N ASP A 282 -5.13 -18.07 9.81
CA ASP A 282 -3.78 -18.21 10.36
C ASP A 282 -2.74 -17.71 9.36
N MET A 283 -2.98 -17.93 8.06
CA MET A 283 -2.15 -17.40 6.98
C MET A 283 -2.11 -15.86 6.98
N VAL A 284 -3.29 -15.23 7.00
CA VAL A 284 -3.39 -13.76 7.03
C VAL A 284 -2.73 -13.19 8.28
N ARG A 285 -2.92 -13.84 9.44
CA ARG A 285 -2.32 -13.40 10.70
C ARG A 285 -0.80 -13.54 10.72
N ALA A 286 -0.27 -14.55 10.05
CA ALA A 286 1.17 -14.80 9.97
C ALA A 286 1.89 -13.85 9.02
N LYS A 287 1.24 -13.44 7.91
CA LYS A 287 1.80 -12.46 6.97
C LYS A 287 1.72 -11.02 7.49
N LEU A 288 0.61 -10.65 8.11
CA LEU A 288 0.33 -9.28 8.51
C LEU A 288 0.52 -9.11 10.01
N SER A 289 1.77 -8.88 10.43
CA SER A 289 2.11 -8.62 11.84
C SER A 289 1.33 -7.42 12.38
N GLY A 290 1.05 -6.43 11.53
CA GLY A 290 0.17 -5.29 11.82
C GLY A 290 -1.24 -5.65 12.32
N ASN A 291 -1.78 -6.81 11.93
CA ASN A 291 -3.16 -7.22 12.24
C ASN A 291 -3.37 -7.62 13.70
N GLN A 292 -2.28 -7.84 14.46
CA GLN A 292 -2.38 -8.20 15.87
C GLN A 292 -3.04 -7.12 16.74
N LEU A 293 -3.11 -5.86 16.27
CA LEU A 293 -3.88 -4.77 16.87
C LEU A 293 -4.82 -4.10 15.84
N ASN A 294 -5.55 -4.87 15.04
CA ASN A 294 -6.46 -4.32 14.01
C ASN A 294 -5.76 -3.28 13.11
N ASN A 295 -4.61 -3.64 12.53
CA ASN A 295 -3.75 -2.81 11.68
C ASN A 295 -2.93 -1.73 12.41
N PHE A 296 -3.20 -1.44 13.69
CA PHE A 296 -2.48 -0.39 14.41
C PHE A 296 -1.05 -0.79 14.80
N ALA A 297 -0.70 -2.07 14.80
CA ALA A 297 0.62 -2.50 15.26
C ALA A 297 1.74 -2.09 14.29
N ALA A 298 1.44 -1.85 13.01
CA ALA A 298 2.38 -1.30 12.03
C ALA A 298 2.83 0.14 12.37
N PHE A 299 2.13 0.87 13.25
CA PHE A 299 2.58 2.18 13.76
C PHE A 299 3.59 2.05 14.89
N LEU A 300 3.67 0.89 15.55
CA LEU A 300 4.53 0.66 16.71
C LEU A 300 5.95 0.24 16.32
N SER A 301 6.15 -0.31 15.12
CA SER A 301 7.45 -0.80 14.64
C SER A 301 7.68 -0.53 13.17
N ALA A 302 8.83 0.07 12.84
CA ALA A 302 9.30 0.18 11.47
C ALA A 302 9.56 -1.20 10.82
N ARG A 303 10.03 -2.19 11.59
CA ARG A 303 10.26 -3.57 11.12
C ARG A 303 8.95 -4.23 10.67
N TRP A 304 7.91 -4.13 11.50
CA TRP A 304 6.61 -4.72 11.17
C TRP A 304 6.00 -4.07 9.93
N ARG A 305 6.08 -2.74 9.83
CA ARG A 305 5.61 -2.03 8.63
C ARG A 305 6.34 -2.47 7.37
N MET A 306 7.65 -2.61 7.45
CA MET A 306 8.46 -3.08 6.33
C MET A 306 8.10 -4.52 5.95
N SER A 307 7.86 -5.37 6.96
CA SER A 307 7.41 -6.75 6.77
C SER A 307 6.04 -6.82 6.08
N ASP A 308 5.06 -6.09 6.58
CA ASP A 308 3.70 -6.02 6.01
C ASP A 308 3.73 -5.48 4.56
N TRP A 309 4.55 -4.44 4.31
CA TRP A 309 4.78 -3.91 2.96
C TRP A 309 5.37 -4.95 2.02
N THR A 310 6.39 -5.68 2.49
CA THR A 310 7.05 -6.74 1.71
C THR A 310 6.03 -7.83 1.35
N TRP A 311 5.23 -8.30 2.31
CA TRP A 311 4.15 -9.27 2.04
C TRP A 311 3.13 -8.75 1.02
N GLY A 312 2.72 -7.48 1.12
CA GLY A 312 1.84 -6.85 0.14
C GLY A 312 2.40 -6.89 -1.28
N ARG A 313 3.69 -6.61 -1.46
CA ARG A 313 4.36 -6.72 -2.77
C ARG A 313 4.43 -8.17 -3.25
N LEU A 314 4.75 -9.12 -2.36
CA LEU A 314 4.86 -10.54 -2.69
C LEU A 314 3.52 -11.16 -3.11
N ASP A 315 2.44 -10.84 -2.39
CA ASP A 315 1.09 -11.30 -2.71
C ASP A 315 0.56 -10.61 -3.98
N GLY A 316 0.85 -9.31 -4.15
CA GLY A 316 0.55 -8.58 -5.37
C GLY A 316 1.22 -9.18 -6.61
N ALA A 317 2.50 -9.57 -6.50
CA ALA A 317 3.22 -10.23 -7.59
C ALA A 317 2.61 -11.59 -7.97
N ALA A 318 2.28 -12.42 -6.98
CA ALA A 318 1.61 -13.70 -7.21
C ALA A 318 0.25 -13.52 -7.90
N SER A 319 -0.54 -12.55 -7.44
CA SER A 319 -1.83 -12.23 -8.06
C SER A 319 -1.68 -11.69 -9.49
N LEU A 320 -0.72 -10.81 -9.77
CA LEU A 320 -0.46 -10.33 -11.13
C LEU A 320 -0.08 -11.48 -12.07
N VAL A 321 0.76 -12.41 -11.63
CA VAL A 321 1.09 -13.61 -12.42
C VAL A 321 -0.16 -14.43 -12.69
N SER A 322 -1.03 -14.66 -11.69
CA SER A 322 -2.28 -15.41 -11.90
C SER A 322 -3.25 -14.77 -12.90
N VAL A 323 -3.24 -13.43 -13.00
CA VAL A 323 -4.09 -12.69 -13.95
C VAL A 323 -3.53 -12.73 -15.36
N VAL A 324 -2.20 -12.66 -15.51
CA VAL A 324 -1.56 -12.58 -16.83
C VAL A 324 -1.34 -13.96 -17.45
N ALA A 325 -1.03 -14.97 -16.63
CA ALA A 325 -0.71 -16.33 -17.05
C ALA A 325 -1.93 -17.27 -16.88
N THR A 326 -3.04 -16.96 -17.56
CA THR A 326 -4.24 -17.84 -17.56
C THR A 326 -3.99 -19.12 -18.36
N ASP A 327 -4.81 -20.15 -18.14
CA ASP A 327 -4.65 -21.45 -18.81
C ASP A 327 -4.76 -21.30 -20.31
N GLU A 328 -5.74 -20.53 -20.80
CA GLU A 328 -5.98 -20.31 -22.23
C GLU A 328 -4.76 -19.66 -22.89
N ARG A 329 -4.16 -18.66 -22.22
CA ARG A 329 -3.01 -17.94 -22.76
C ARG A 329 -1.75 -18.80 -22.74
N LEU A 330 -1.56 -19.61 -21.70
CA LEU A 330 -0.45 -20.57 -21.64
C LEU A 330 -0.63 -21.67 -22.69
N GLU A 331 -1.83 -22.22 -22.85
CA GLU A 331 -2.15 -23.20 -23.89
C GLU A 331 -1.91 -22.65 -25.30
N GLU A 332 -2.34 -21.43 -25.58
CA GLU A 332 -2.11 -20.77 -26.85
C GLU A 332 -0.61 -20.57 -27.11
N LEU A 333 0.13 -20.07 -26.12
CA LEU A 333 1.57 -19.85 -26.22
C LEU A 333 2.36 -21.16 -26.41
N PHE A 334 1.89 -22.26 -25.82
CA PHE A 334 2.58 -23.55 -25.83
C PHE A 334 1.93 -24.58 -26.76
N ARG A 335 0.97 -24.17 -27.60
CA ARG A 335 0.37 -25.03 -28.62
C ARG A 335 1.47 -25.69 -29.47
N GLY A 336 1.40 -27.01 -29.61
CA GLY A 336 2.38 -27.81 -30.37
C GLY A 336 3.72 -28.07 -29.65
N THR A 337 3.86 -27.70 -28.38
CA THR A 337 5.03 -28.08 -27.55
C THR A 337 4.71 -29.34 -26.76
N ASP A 338 5.63 -30.31 -26.72
CA ASP A 338 5.45 -31.48 -25.86
C ASP A 338 5.58 -31.06 -24.39
N THR A 339 4.46 -31.01 -23.69
CA THR A 339 4.39 -30.60 -22.28
C THR A 339 5.06 -31.62 -21.34
N ARG A 340 5.35 -32.83 -21.83
CA ARG A 340 6.13 -33.85 -21.10
C ARG A 340 7.63 -33.57 -21.15
N ASP A 341 8.12 -32.86 -22.17
CA ASP A 341 9.49 -32.36 -22.21
C ASP A 341 9.58 -31.05 -21.41
N HIS A 342 9.76 -31.21 -20.10
CA HIS A 342 9.91 -30.09 -19.19
C HIS A 342 11.09 -29.18 -19.55
N ALA A 343 12.17 -29.69 -20.14
CA ALA A 343 13.32 -28.88 -20.48
C ALA A 343 13.02 -27.98 -21.70
N ALA A 344 12.37 -28.51 -22.73
CA ALA A 344 11.93 -27.72 -23.88
C ALA A 344 10.88 -26.68 -23.49
N LEU A 345 9.89 -27.06 -22.67
CA LEU A 345 8.87 -26.15 -22.18
C LEU A 345 9.48 -25.00 -21.37
N GLY A 346 10.38 -25.30 -20.44
CA GLY A 346 11.06 -24.29 -19.62
C GLY A 346 11.86 -23.28 -20.44
N ARG A 347 12.60 -23.73 -21.46
CA ARG A 347 13.33 -22.84 -22.39
C ARG A 347 12.38 -21.92 -23.14
N LYS A 348 11.30 -22.47 -23.70
CA LYS A 348 10.31 -21.69 -24.44
C LYS A 348 9.66 -20.61 -23.56
N ILE A 349 9.33 -20.93 -22.31
CA ILE A 349 8.79 -19.94 -21.35
C ILE A 349 9.84 -18.87 -21.01
N GLY A 350 11.06 -19.29 -20.68
CA GLY A 350 12.15 -18.37 -20.33
C GLY A 350 12.50 -17.38 -21.44
N GLU A 351 12.50 -17.84 -22.70
CA GLU A 351 12.69 -17.01 -23.89
C GLU A 351 11.54 -16.03 -24.09
N ARG A 352 10.28 -16.51 -24.05
CA ARG A 352 9.10 -15.66 -24.31
C ARG A 352 8.86 -14.61 -23.25
N THR A 353 9.31 -14.85 -22.02
CA THR A 353 9.17 -13.92 -20.90
C THR A 353 10.36 -12.97 -20.76
N GLY A 354 11.43 -13.17 -21.55
CA GLY A 354 12.68 -12.42 -21.42
C GLY A 354 13.43 -12.66 -20.11
N LEU A 355 13.04 -13.66 -19.32
CA LEU A 355 13.65 -13.98 -18.02
C LEU A 355 14.89 -14.87 -18.15
N GLY A 356 15.03 -15.57 -19.28
CA GLY A 356 16.23 -16.32 -19.65
C GLY A 356 16.72 -17.29 -18.57
N ALA A 357 17.98 -17.13 -18.16
CA ALA A 357 18.67 -18.03 -17.24
C ALA A 357 18.05 -18.07 -15.84
N VAL A 358 17.56 -16.94 -15.32
CA VAL A 358 16.98 -16.87 -13.97
C VAL A 358 15.72 -17.71 -13.87
N PHE A 359 14.86 -17.66 -14.91
CA PHE A 359 13.69 -18.52 -14.98
C PHE A 359 14.08 -20.00 -15.09
N LEU A 360 15.04 -20.32 -15.95
CA LEU A 360 15.48 -21.71 -16.18
C LEU A 360 16.05 -22.36 -14.91
N GLU A 361 16.78 -21.59 -14.09
CA GLU A 361 17.29 -22.07 -12.81
C GLU A 361 16.14 -22.48 -11.87
N HIS A 362 15.18 -21.58 -11.64
CA HIS A 362 14.02 -21.86 -10.79
C HIS A 362 13.12 -22.95 -11.38
N TRP A 363 12.99 -23.02 -12.70
CA TRP A 363 12.25 -24.07 -13.39
C TRP A 363 12.88 -25.44 -13.16
N ALA A 364 14.20 -25.57 -13.34
CA ALA A 364 14.90 -26.83 -13.10
C ALA A 364 14.76 -27.29 -11.65
N GLN A 365 14.85 -26.37 -10.69
CA GLN A 365 14.63 -26.66 -9.27
C GLN A 365 13.20 -27.16 -9.00
N ASP A 366 12.18 -26.53 -9.59
CA ASP A 366 10.79 -26.96 -9.40
C ASP A 366 10.48 -28.30 -10.09
N VAL A 367 11.03 -28.56 -11.27
CA VAL A 367 10.88 -29.85 -11.97
C VAL A 367 11.40 -31.00 -11.11
N VAL A 368 12.54 -30.81 -10.44
CA VAL A 368 13.12 -31.81 -9.53
C VAL A 368 12.24 -31.99 -8.28
N ALA A 369 11.73 -30.91 -7.71
CA ALA A 369 10.95 -30.95 -6.47
C ALA A 369 9.50 -31.42 -6.66
N HIS A 370 8.87 -31.10 -7.79
CA HIS A 370 7.43 -31.23 -8.03
C HIS A 370 7.10 -31.78 -9.42
N GLY A 371 7.87 -32.77 -9.89
CA GLY A 371 7.84 -33.32 -11.25
C GLY A 371 6.46 -33.67 -11.81
N SER A 372 5.51 -34.12 -10.98
CA SER A 372 4.16 -34.55 -11.38
C SER A 372 3.12 -33.44 -11.52
N ARG A 373 3.47 -32.19 -11.23
CA ARG A 373 2.53 -31.06 -11.25
C ARG A 373 2.13 -30.68 -12.67
N ASP A 374 0.93 -30.13 -12.80
CA ASP A 374 0.46 -29.55 -14.06
C ASP A 374 1.47 -28.52 -14.61
N PRO A 375 1.82 -28.57 -15.90
CA PRO A 375 2.81 -27.68 -16.50
C PRO A 375 2.44 -26.19 -16.45
N HIS A 376 1.16 -25.84 -16.54
CA HIS A 376 0.71 -24.44 -16.47
C HIS A 376 0.79 -23.92 -15.03
N ASP A 377 0.37 -24.74 -14.06
CA ASP A 377 0.55 -24.41 -12.65
C ASP A 377 2.02 -24.27 -12.25
N ARG A 378 2.89 -25.14 -12.79
CA ARG A 378 4.34 -24.99 -12.64
C ARG A 378 4.82 -23.67 -13.22
N ALA A 379 4.40 -23.31 -14.42
CA ALA A 379 4.79 -22.04 -15.05
C ALA A 379 4.40 -20.84 -14.18
N ARG A 380 3.16 -20.81 -13.67
CA ARG A 380 2.70 -19.75 -12.75
C ARG A 380 3.50 -19.69 -11.47
N ASP A 381 3.78 -20.85 -10.85
CA ASP A 381 4.53 -20.92 -9.60
C ASP A 381 5.98 -20.46 -9.78
N VAL A 382 6.64 -20.85 -10.87
CA VAL A 382 8.02 -20.43 -11.18
C VAL A 382 8.07 -18.94 -11.54
N LEU A 383 7.13 -18.44 -12.35
CA LEU A 383 7.03 -17.00 -12.64
C LEU A 383 6.81 -16.19 -11.37
N THR A 384 5.94 -16.66 -10.48
CA THR A 384 5.70 -16.06 -9.17
C THR A 384 6.98 -16.08 -8.32
N ALA A 385 7.68 -17.22 -8.27
CA ALA A 385 8.93 -17.34 -7.51
C ALA A 385 9.99 -16.37 -8.03
N VAL A 386 10.19 -16.25 -9.35
CA VAL A 386 11.15 -15.30 -9.94
C VAL A 386 10.84 -13.86 -9.51
N ARG A 387 9.58 -13.42 -9.63
CA ARG A 387 9.18 -12.06 -9.23
C ARG A 387 9.30 -11.83 -7.73
N GLN A 388 9.00 -12.83 -6.92
CA GLN A 388 9.17 -12.76 -5.47
C GLN A 388 10.65 -12.69 -5.07
N HIS A 389 11.56 -13.38 -5.76
CA HIS A 389 13.00 -13.24 -5.54
C HIS A 389 13.51 -11.85 -5.89
N GLU A 390 13.04 -11.25 -6.98
CA GLU A 390 13.37 -9.86 -7.35
C GLU A 390 12.96 -8.89 -6.24
N ILE A 391 11.72 -9.00 -5.75
CA ILE A 391 11.21 -8.19 -4.63
C ILE A 391 12.05 -8.41 -3.37
N LEU A 392 12.34 -9.65 -3.01
CA LEU A 392 13.13 -9.95 -1.81
C LEU A 392 14.57 -9.45 -1.91
N ARG A 393 15.20 -9.50 -3.09
CA ARG A 393 16.54 -8.91 -3.29
C ARG A 393 16.54 -7.40 -3.06
N GLU A 394 15.45 -6.71 -3.40
CA GLU A 394 15.26 -5.29 -3.09
C GLU A 394 15.00 -5.05 -1.60
N GLU A 395 14.09 -5.82 -0.98
CA GLU A 395 13.52 -5.47 0.34
C GLU A 395 14.29 -6.08 1.54
N LEU A 396 14.86 -7.28 1.39
CA LEU A 396 15.60 -7.95 2.47
C LEU A 396 16.79 -7.13 3.00
N PRO A 397 17.59 -6.40 2.20
CA PRO A 397 18.60 -5.48 2.71
C PRO A 397 18.08 -4.51 3.79
N PHE A 398 16.88 -3.95 3.58
CA PHE A 398 16.26 -3.00 4.50
C PHE A 398 15.77 -3.68 5.77
N LEU A 399 15.12 -4.84 5.64
CA LEU A 399 14.70 -5.65 6.79
C LEU A 399 15.90 -6.12 7.62
N ALA A 400 16.97 -6.58 6.97
CA ALA A 400 18.21 -6.99 7.62
C ALA A 400 18.89 -5.80 8.34
N ALA A 401 18.94 -4.62 7.73
CA ALA A 401 19.47 -3.41 8.37
C ALA A 401 18.65 -2.98 9.59
N LEU A 402 17.32 -3.07 9.52
CA LEU A 402 16.43 -2.83 10.65
C LEU A 402 16.57 -3.92 11.72
N ASN A 403 16.80 -5.17 11.34
CA ASN A 403 17.01 -6.27 12.28
C ASN A 403 18.38 -6.19 12.96
N GLY A 404 19.45 -5.82 12.24
CA GLY A 404 20.81 -5.66 12.75
C GLY A 404 20.96 -4.54 13.78
N LYS A 405 20.12 -3.49 13.70
CA LYS A 405 19.92 -2.50 14.77
C LYS A 405 19.38 -3.11 16.07
N GLY A 406 18.92 -4.35 16.01
CA GLY A 406 18.40 -5.13 17.13
C GLY A 406 17.00 -4.72 17.53
N PHE A 407 16.37 -5.55 18.35
CA PHE A 407 15.01 -5.38 18.84
C PHE A 407 14.77 -4.04 19.55
N ARG A 408 15.80 -3.42 20.15
CA ARG A 408 15.64 -2.15 20.87
C ARG A 408 15.64 -0.92 19.97
N SER A 409 16.39 -0.92 18.86
CA SER A 409 16.59 0.28 18.03
C SER A 409 16.04 0.15 16.60
N GLY A 410 15.81 -1.07 16.11
CA GLY A 410 15.19 -1.34 14.81
C GLY A 410 13.71 -0.98 14.72
N ASN A 411 13.05 -0.65 15.84
CA ASN A 411 11.63 -0.28 15.84
C ASN A 411 11.39 1.19 15.45
N ARG A 412 12.43 2.04 15.45
CA ARG A 412 12.31 3.43 15.03
C ARG A 412 12.41 3.54 13.51
N PRO A 413 11.57 4.38 12.88
CA PRO A 413 11.80 4.78 11.49
C PRO A 413 13.20 5.42 11.38
N PRO A 414 14.00 5.05 10.37
CA PRO A 414 15.32 5.63 10.17
C PRO A 414 15.21 7.15 9.95
N ASP A 415 16.15 7.91 10.50
CA ASP A 415 16.14 9.38 10.42
C ASP A 415 16.49 9.89 9.01
N ARG A 416 17.15 9.06 8.18
CA ARG A 416 17.41 9.30 6.76
C ARG A 416 17.06 8.05 5.96
N PRO A 417 16.65 8.17 4.68
CA PRO A 417 16.54 7.02 3.79
C PRO A 417 17.87 6.27 3.80
N SER A 418 17.86 5.03 4.28
CA SER A 418 19.02 4.16 4.25
C SER A 418 19.00 3.38 2.94
N ASN A 419 20.06 3.39 2.15
CA ASN A 419 20.24 2.47 1.03
C ASN A 419 21.24 1.39 1.45
N PRO A 420 20.80 0.33 2.16
CA PRO A 420 21.66 -0.79 2.50
C PRO A 420 22.18 -1.47 1.21
N PRO A 421 23.40 -2.04 1.24
CA PRO A 421 23.95 -2.75 0.10
C PRO A 421 23.09 -3.97 -0.25
N ALA A 422 23.02 -4.30 -1.54
CA ALA A 422 22.32 -5.49 -2.00
C ALA A 422 22.93 -6.77 -1.38
N LEU A 423 22.09 -7.76 -1.10
CA LEU A 423 22.54 -9.07 -0.61
C LEU A 423 23.03 -9.89 -1.81
N THR A 424 24.33 -9.83 -2.08
CA THR A 424 24.93 -10.46 -3.27
C THR A 424 25.25 -11.94 -3.07
N ALA A 425 25.53 -12.38 -1.84
CA ALA A 425 25.83 -13.78 -1.55
C ALA A 425 24.55 -14.57 -1.21
N PRO A 426 24.39 -15.83 -1.66
CA PRO A 426 23.24 -16.67 -1.33
C PRO A 426 22.99 -16.82 0.18
N GLN A 427 24.06 -16.93 0.96
CA GLN A 427 23.98 -17.02 2.42
C GLN A 427 23.40 -15.75 3.08
N ASP A 428 23.67 -14.58 2.51
CA ASP A 428 23.18 -13.31 3.04
C ASP A 428 21.68 -13.15 2.73
N PHE A 429 21.26 -13.58 1.54
CA PHE A 429 19.85 -13.67 1.18
C PHE A 429 19.08 -14.58 2.14
N GLU A 430 19.62 -15.76 2.45
CA GLU A 430 19.03 -16.70 3.41
C GLU A 430 18.95 -16.12 4.83
N ALA A 431 20.01 -15.44 5.30
CA ALA A 431 19.99 -14.75 6.59
C ALA A 431 18.96 -13.60 6.63
N GLY A 432 18.78 -12.89 5.50
CA GLY A 432 17.74 -11.89 5.31
C GLY A 432 16.35 -12.50 5.41
N LEU A 433 16.14 -13.65 4.77
CA LEU A 433 14.87 -14.37 4.79
C LEU A 433 14.52 -14.88 6.18
N GLU A 434 15.50 -15.37 6.93
CA GLU A 434 15.31 -15.77 8.33
C GLU A 434 14.99 -14.56 9.23
N SER A 435 15.61 -13.41 8.97
CA SER A 435 15.25 -12.16 9.65
C SER A 435 13.81 -11.75 9.36
N PHE A 436 13.37 -11.87 8.11
CA PHE A 436 12.00 -11.58 7.71
C PHE A 436 10.99 -12.52 8.41
N ARG A 437 11.28 -13.82 8.43
CA ARG A 437 10.50 -14.82 9.20
C ARG A 437 10.42 -14.45 10.68
N ALA A 438 11.56 -14.18 11.30
CA ALA A 438 11.65 -13.88 12.73
C ALA A 438 10.85 -12.62 13.10
N ILE A 439 10.86 -11.59 12.25
CA ILE A 439 10.03 -10.38 12.42
C ILE A 439 8.53 -10.73 12.35
N GLY A 440 8.14 -11.54 11.36
CA GLY A 440 6.74 -11.96 11.17
C GLY A 440 6.15 -12.71 12.38
N ALA A 441 6.98 -13.52 13.05
CA ALA A 441 6.61 -14.31 14.22
C ALA A 441 6.55 -13.50 15.55
N GLU A 442 6.91 -12.21 15.56
CA GLU A 442 6.87 -11.41 16.77
C GLU A 442 5.43 -11.11 17.22
N GLU A 443 5.21 -11.11 18.53
CA GLU A 443 3.93 -10.72 19.13
C GLU A 443 3.95 -9.29 19.68
N VAL A 444 2.79 -8.64 19.74
CA VAL A 444 2.62 -7.29 20.33
C VAL A 444 3.16 -7.24 21.76
N GLY A 445 2.92 -8.30 22.55
CA GLY A 445 3.42 -8.40 23.92
C GLY A 445 4.95 -8.38 23.99
N THR A 446 5.62 -8.97 23.01
CA THR A 446 7.08 -8.87 22.86
C THR A 446 7.45 -7.44 22.48
N LEU A 447 6.78 -6.86 21.48
CA LEU A 447 7.05 -5.51 20.97
C LEU A 447 7.01 -4.43 22.06
N LEU A 448 6.02 -4.49 22.96
CA LEU A 448 5.86 -3.56 24.08
C LEU A 448 6.96 -3.66 25.16
N ARG A 449 7.83 -4.69 25.11
CA ARG A 449 9.02 -4.75 25.97
C ARG A 449 10.09 -3.75 25.52
N ALA A 450 10.16 -3.44 24.23
CA ALA A 450 11.05 -2.40 23.73
C ALA A 450 10.55 -1.01 24.17
N ARG A 451 11.49 -0.09 24.38
CA ARG A 451 11.20 1.26 24.88
C ARG A 451 10.33 2.05 23.90
N ASP A 452 10.66 2.02 22.61
CA ASP A 452 10.00 2.88 21.62
C ASP A 452 8.56 2.48 21.28
N PRO A 453 8.26 1.20 21.00
CA PRO A 453 6.89 0.78 20.76
C PRO A 453 5.98 1.05 21.96
N ARG A 454 6.48 0.77 23.18
CA ARG A 454 5.77 1.07 24.42
C ARG A 454 5.44 2.54 24.56
N ARG A 455 6.41 3.39 24.23
CA ARG A 455 6.25 4.85 24.28
C ARG A 455 5.25 5.35 23.25
N ALA A 456 5.31 4.82 22.02
CA ALA A 456 4.36 5.12 20.96
C ALA A 456 2.94 4.70 21.36
N ALA A 457 2.77 3.50 21.91
CA ALA A 457 1.50 3.00 22.40
C ALA A 457 0.94 3.85 23.57
N LEU A 458 1.78 4.27 24.51
CA LEU A 458 1.35 5.14 25.62
C LEU A 458 0.85 6.49 25.11
N ARG A 459 1.51 7.07 24.11
CA ARG A 459 1.11 8.34 23.48
C ARG A 459 -0.18 8.22 22.71
N ALA A 460 -0.29 7.19 21.87
CA ALA A 460 -1.51 6.90 21.13
C ALA A 460 -2.69 6.68 22.09
N GLY A 461 -2.48 5.93 23.18
CA GLY A 461 -3.47 5.79 24.25
C GLY A 461 -3.88 7.14 24.83
N LEU A 462 -2.93 7.97 25.27
CA LEU A 462 -3.24 9.27 25.86
C LEU A 462 -3.99 10.22 24.90
N LEU A 463 -3.73 10.12 23.60
CA LEU A 463 -4.45 10.83 22.54
C LEU A 463 -5.82 10.22 22.21
N ALA A 464 -6.05 8.95 22.51
CA ALA A 464 -7.34 8.30 22.33
C ALA A 464 -8.36 8.69 23.41
N TRP A 465 -7.92 9.27 24.54
CA TRP A 465 -8.83 9.66 25.63
C TRP A 465 -10.00 10.56 25.18
N PRO A 466 -9.79 11.65 24.41
CA PRO A 466 -10.89 12.47 23.92
C PRO A 466 -11.85 11.69 23.01
N ALA A 467 -11.36 10.69 22.26
CA ALA A 467 -12.19 9.85 21.39
C ALA A 467 -13.09 8.88 22.18
N LEU A 468 -12.75 8.57 23.44
CA LEU A 468 -13.57 7.77 24.35
C LEU A 468 -14.65 8.59 25.07
N GLN A 469 -14.63 9.92 24.92
CA GLN A 469 -15.61 10.79 25.58
C GLN A 469 -16.90 10.87 24.74
N PRO A 470 -18.08 10.89 25.39
CA PRO A 470 -19.34 11.07 24.68
C PRO A 470 -19.36 12.44 24.00
N THR A 471 -19.78 12.50 22.73
CA THR A 471 -20.00 13.74 21.97
C THR A 471 -21.51 14.06 21.94
N GLY A 472 -21.92 15.34 22.04
CA GLY A 472 -23.34 15.71 21.95
C GLY A 472 -23.82 16.89 22.83
N LYS A 473 -25.13 16.88 23.15
CA LYS A 473 -25.90 17.94 23.87
C LYS A 473 -25.33 18.30 25.26
N ALA A 474 -25.89 19.31 25.92
CA ALA A 474 -25.43 19.87 27.20
C ALA A 474 -25.07 18.83 28.29
N GLY A 475 -25.81 17.71 28.41
CA GLY A 475 -25.49 16.63 29.34
C GLY A 475 -24.15 15.93 29.06
N ALA A 476 -23.71 15.87 27.81
CA ALA A 476 -22.41 15.31 27.43
C ALA A 476 -21.24 16.16 27.97
N ARG A 477 -21.38 17.49 28.07
CA ARG A 477 -20.34 18.38 28.63
C ARG A 477 -20.10 18.12 30.12
N VAL A 478 -21.16 17.82 30.87
CA VAL A 478 -21.04 17.45 32.29
C VAL A 478 -20.29 16.13 32.44
N VAL A 479 -20.65 15.12 31.63
CA VAL A 479 -19.95 13.82 31.63
C VAL A 479 -18.49 13.97 31.18
N GLN A 480 -18.21 14.81 30.16
CA GLN A 480 -16.85 15.15 29.74
C GLN A 480 -16.05 15.82 30.86
N GLY A 481 -16.65 16.73 31.62
CA GLY A 481 -16.03 17.36 32.78
C GLY A 481 -15.66 16.34 33.87
N VAL A 482 -16.61 15.46 34.24
CA VAL A 482 -16.38 14.39 35.23
C VAL A 482 -15.29 13.42 34.77
N LEU A 483 -15.36 12.95 33.51
CA LEU A 483 -14.33 12.09 32.93
C LEU A 483 -12.98 12.80 32.85
N GLY A 484 -12.96 14.09 32.50
CA GLY A 484 -11.75 14.92 32.50
C GLY A 484 -11.07 14.95 33.86
N VAL A 485 -11.82 15.14 34.94
CA VAL A 485 -11.32 15.10 36.31
C VAL A 485 -10.83 13.71 36.68
N LEU A 486 -11.51 12.64 36.26
CA LEU A 486 -11.14 11.24 36.56
C LEU A 486 -9.96 10.72 35.72
N LYS A 487 -9.63 11.37 34.60
CA LYS A 487 -8.57 10.95 33.66
C LYS A 487 -7.24 10.58 34.36
N PRO A 488 -6.70 11.39 35.28
CA PRO A 488 -5.42 11.08 35.91
C PRO A 488 -5.48 9.86 36.83
N LEU A 489 -6.63 9.61 37.46
CA LEU A 489 -6.84 8.45 38.36
C LEU A 489 -7.07 7.15 37.60
N ALA A 490 -7.89 7.20 36.55
CA ALA A 490 -8.36 6.00 35.88
C ALA A 490 -7.50 5.61 34.66
N TYR A 491 -7.11 6.59 33.84
CA TYR A 491 -6.63 6.29 32.50
C TYR A 491 -5.11 6.09 32.42
N LEU A 492 -4.33 6.99 33.02
CA LEU A 492 -2.87 6.89 32.99
C LEU A 492 -2.35 5.64 33.72
N PRO A 493 -2.80 5.33 34.96
CA PRO A 493 -2.38 4.11 35.64
C PRO A 493 -2.79 2.85 34.87
N PHE A 494 -4.01 2.81 34.34
CA PHE A 494 -4.46 1.69 33.50
C PHE A 494 -3.53 1.48 32.28
N LEU A 495 -3.26 2.54 31.52
CA LEU A 495 -2.36 2.49 30.36
C LEU A 495 -0.96 2.00 30.74
N VAL A 496 -0.38 2.55 31.82
CA VAL A 496 0.97 2.17 32.27
C VAL A 496 0.99 0.72 32.77
N GLY A 497 -0.06 0.27 33.47
CA GLY A 497 -0.18 -1.11 33.94
C GLY A 497 -0.25 -2.11 32.79
N VAL A 498 -0.97 -1.78 31.71
CA VAL A 498 -1.04 -2.63 30.52
C VAL A 498 0.26 -2.60 29.72
N LEU A 499 0.83 -1.42 29.48
CA LEU A 499 1.97 -1.24 28.56
C LEU A 499 3.33 -1.53 29.21
N ALA A 500 3.43 -1.37 30.53
CA ALA A 500 4.66 -1.45 31.30
C ALA A 500 4.43 -2.13 32.67
N PRO A 501 3.93 -3.38 32.71
CA PRO A 501 3.39 -3.97 33.94
C PRO A 501 4.36 -3.98 35.12
N LEU A 502 5.65 -4.23 34.89
CA LEU A 502 6.66 -4.17 35.96
C LEU A 502 6.79 -2.77 36.57
N TRP A 503 6.88 -1.73 35.72
CA TRP A 503 6.97 -0.35 36.16
C TRP A 503 5.67 0.12 36.81
N GLY A 504 4.53 -0.35 36.28
CA GLY A 504 3.23 -0.07 36.87
C GLY A 504 3.06 -0.70 38.26
N LEU A 505 3.55 -1.92 38.46
CA LEU A 505 3.54 -2.57 39.77
C LEU A 505 4.47 -1.86 40.76
N ILE A 506 5.68 -1.48 40.34
CA ILE A 506 6.60 -0.67 41.16
C ILE A 506 5.93 0.64 41.58
N ALA A 507 5.30 1.35 40.64
CA ALA A 507 4.57 2.58 40.92
C ALA A 507 3.40 2.34 41.89
N ALA A 508 2.62 1.27 41.70
CA ALA A 508 1.50 0.94 42.57
C ALA A 508 1.96 0.63 44.01
N VAL A 509 3.05 -0.12 44.20
CA VAL A 509 3.60 -0.41 45.54
C VAL A 509 4.13 0.85 46.23
N LEU A 510 4.80 1.73 45.48
CA LEU A 510 5.30 3.01 46.00
C LEU A 510 4.15 3.95 46.35
N MET A 511 3.11 4.03 45.52
CA MET A 511 1.89 4.79 45.80
C MET A 511 1.18 4.22 47.04
N TRP A 512 1.05 2.89 47.15
CA TRP A 512 0.47 2.25 48.33
C TRP A 512 1.17 2.68 49.61
N THR A 513 2.50 2.63 49.59
CA THR A 513 3.32 3.00 50.76
C THR A 513 3.18 4.49 51.07
N GLY A 514 3.26 5.37 50.06
CA GLY A 514 3.07 6.80 50.24
C GLY A 514 1.69 7.15 50.81
N ILE A 515 0.63 6.49 50.32
CA ILE A 515 -0.74 6.65 50.84
C ILE A 515 -0.84 6.13 52.27
N ALA A 516 -0.22 5.00 52.59
CA ALA A 516 -0.26 4.43 53.93
C ALA A 516 0.34 5.37 54.99
N TYR A 517 1.50 5.98 54.69
CA TYR A 517 2.11 6.99 55.56
C TYR A 517 1.34 8.32 55.57
N CYS A 518 0.66 8.68 54.48
CA CYS A 518 -0.20 9.87 54.44
C CYS A 518 -1.50 9.69 55.23
N ALA A 519 -2.10 8.50 55.19
CA ALA A 519 -3.36 8.15 55.85
C ALA A 519 -3.17 7.63 57.29
N GLY A 520 -1.92 7.37 57.70
CA GLY A 520 -1.60 6.80 59.02
C GLY A 520 -2.01 5.34 59.20
N GLN A 521 -2.37 4.63 58.13
CA GLN A 521 -2.87 3.26 58.15
C GLN A 521 -2.45 2.53 56.86
N TRP A 522 -2.09 1.26 56.96
CA TRP A 522 -1.64 0.46 55.80
C TRP A 522 -2.72 0.20 54.75
N SER A 523 -4.00 0.39 55.12
CA SER A 523 -5.13 0.27 54.21
C SER A 523 -6.19 1.31 54.56
N SER A 524 -6.56 2.10 53.55
CA SER A 524 -7.64 3.08 53.60
C SER A 524 -8.46 2.92 52.33
N LEU A 525 -9.73 2.52 52.46
CA LEU A 525 -10.59 2.20 51.31
C LEU A 525 -10.62 3.33 50.27
N LEU A 526 -10.70 4.58 50.73
CA LEU A 526 -10.89 5.73 49.85
C LEU A 526 -9.68 6.01 48.94
N ALA A 527 -8.46 5.82 49.45
CA ALA A 527 -7.24 6.12 48.72
C ALA A 527 -6.56 4.88 48.10
N HIS A 528 -6.71 3.71 48.71
CA HIS A 528 -6.04 2.49 48.24
C HIS A 528 -6.86 1.70 47.21
N VAL A 529 -8.19 1.85 47.14
CA VAL A 529 -8.99 1.18 46.09
C VAL A 529 -8.51 1.50 44.66
N PRO A 530 -8.24 2.77 44.29
CA PRO A 530 -7.66 3.08 42.98
C PRO A 530 -6.31 2.40 42.73
N VAL A 531 -5.45 2.33 43.75
CA VAL A 531 -4.13 1.69 43.66
C VAL A 531 -4.24 0.16 43.59
N CYS A 532 -5.22 -0.44 44.28
CA CYS A 532 -5.57 -1.86 44.12
C CYS A 532 -5.91 -2.17 42.66
N LEU A 533 -6.81 -1.40 42.06
CA LEU A 533 -7.21 -1.59 40.67
C LEU A 533 -6.02 -1.45 39.73
N TYR A 534 -5.15 -0.47 39.98
CA TYR A 534 -3.92 -0.31 39.23
C TYR A 534 -2.99 -1.54 39.34
N ALA A 535 -2.74 -2.02 40.55
CA ALA A 535 -1.93 -3.21 40.80
C ALA A 535 -2.53 -4.46 40.14
N MET A 536 -3.85 -4.64 40.20
CA MET A 536 -4.55 -5.75 39.53
C MET A 536 -4.31 -5.70 38.02
N VAL A 537 -4.50 -4.54 37.38
CA VAL A 537 -4.27 -4.37 35.94
C VAL A 537 -2.82 -4.69 35.56
N ALA A 538 -1.86 -4.17 36.34
CA ALA A 538 -0.44 -4.43 36.11
C ALA A 538 -0.08 -5.91 36.26
N LEU A 539 -0.59 -6.59 37.30
CA LEU A 539 -0.35 -8.02 37.53
C LEU A 539 -1.00 -8.89 36.46
N VAL A 540 -2.25 -8.60 36.07
CA VAL A 540 -2.94 -9.32 34.99
C VAL A 540 -2.17 -9.16 33.68
N ALA A 541 -1.75 -7.93 33.35
CA ALA A 541 -0.95 -7.67 32.15
C ALA A 541 0.42 -8.39 32.21
N LEU A 542 1.07 -8.40 33.38
CA LEU A 542 2.34 -9.12 33.59
C LEU A 542 2.18 -10.62 33.30
N VAL A 543 1.15 -11.26 33.90
CA VAL A 543 0.87 -12.67 33.71
C VAL A 543 0.58 -12.99 32.24
N ARG A 544 -0.25 -12.17 31.57
CA ARG A 544 -0.57 -12.38 30.14
C ARG A 544 0.63 -12.22 29.22
N GLN A 545 1.54 -11.29 29.51
CA GLN A 545 2.68 -10.97 28.64
C GLN A 545 3.92 -11.86 28.89
N TRP A 546 4.07 -12.44 30.08
CA TRP A 546 5.28 -13.16 30.48
C TRP A 546 5.05 -14.66 30.70
N ILE A 547 3.84 -15.10 31.05
CA ILE A 547 3.54 -16.51 31.29
C ILE A 547 2.97 -17.15 30.02
N ARG A 548 3.79 -17.96 29.36
CA ARG A 548 3.43 -18.74 28.16
C ARG A 548 2.58 -20.00 28.43
N PRO A 549 2.91 -20.88 29.41
CA PRO A 549 2.17 -22.13 29.57
C PRO A 549 0.73 -21.87 30.04
N ALA A 550 -0.24 -22.39 29.28
CA ALA A 550 -1.67 -22.16 29.52
C ALA A 550 -2.12 -22.65 30.90
N GLY A 551 -1.60 -23.80 31.36
CA GLY A 551 -1.95 -24.39 32.66
C GLY A 551 -1.57 -23.53 33.86
N LEU A 552 -0.45 -22.79 33.80
CA LEU A 552 -0.03 -21.88 34.88
C LEU A 552 -0.70 -20.51 34.79
N ARG A 553 -1.23 -20.14 33.62
CA ARG A 553 -1.80 -18.81 33.39
C ARG A 553 -3.07 -18.57 34.20
N VAL A 554 -3.97 -19.55 34.26
CA VAL A 554 -5.24 -19.45 34.98
C VAL A 554 -5.07 -19.20 36.49
N PRO A 555 -4.32 -20.03 37.25
CA PRO A 555 -4.15 -19.80 38.68
C PRO A 555 -3.43 -18.47 38.98
N LEU A 556 -2.45 -18.09 38.16
CA LEU A 556 -1.75 -16.81 38.33
C LEU A 556 -2.63 -15.60 38.02
N LEU A 557 -3.57 -15.72 37.07
CA LEU A 557 -4.56 -14.66 36.80
C LEU A 557 -5.55 -14.50 37.96
N LEU A 558 -6.02 -15.61 38.53
CA LEU A 558 -6.87 -15.57 39.73
C LEU A 558 -6.13 -14.91 40.89
N LEU A 559 -4.86 -15.26 41.10
CA LEU A 559 -4.02 -14.62 42.11
C LEU A 559 -3.79 -13.13 41.83
N ALA A 560 -3.56 -12.74 40.58
CA ALA A 560 -3.41 -11.33 40.18
C ALA A 560 -4.66 -10.49 40.44
N LEU A 561 -5.85 -11.09 40.30
CA LEU A 561 -7.14 -10.44 40.56
C LEU A 561 -7.48 -10.40 42.05
N ALA A 562 -7.26 -11.49 42.78
CA ALA A 562 -7.64 -11.62 44.19
C ALA A 562 -6.60 -11.04 45.16
N GLY A 563 -5.32 -11.07 44.79
CA GLY A 563 -4.21 -10.66 45.65
C GLY A 563 -4.33 -9.22 46.18
N PRO A 564 -4.48 -8.19 45.33
CA PRO A 564 -4.56 -6.81 45.81
C PRO A 564 -5.79 -6.52 46.69
N PRO A 565 -7.02 -7.02 46.39
CA PRO A 565 -8.15 -6.92 47.31
C PRO A 565 -7.94 -7.65 48.65
N VAL A 566 -7.34 -8.84 48.62
CA VAL A 566 -7.02 -9.59 49.86
C VAL A 566 -6.01 -8.80 50.69
N ALA A 567 -4.96 -8.23 50.07
CA ALA A 567 -4.01 -7.37 50.76
C ALA A 567 -4.67 -6.11 51.34
N LEU A 568 -5.57 -5.46 50.58
CA LEU A 568 -6.35 -4.33 51.07
C LEU A 568 -7.15 -4.67 52.34
N TRP A 569 -7.77 -5.85 52.36
CA TRP A 569 -8.56 -6.32 53.49
C TRP A 569 -7.68 -6.70 54.69
N GLN A 570 -6.64 -7.50 54.47
CA GLN A 570 -5.76 -8.02 55.53
C GLN A 570 -4.94 -6.93 56.23
N LEU A 571 -4.60 -5.85 55.51
CA LEU A 571 -3.84 -4.73 56.06
C LEU A 571 -4.71 -3.68 56.76
N ARG A 572 -6.03 -3.89 56.83
CA ARG A 572 -6.97 -2.97 57.47
C ARG A 572 -6.75 -2.94 58.98
N GLY A 573 -6.69 -1.74 59.55
CA GLY A 573 -6.45 -1.53 60.98
C GLY A 573 -4.99 -1.66 61.41
N LEU A 574 -4.06 -1.97 60.49
CA LEU A 574 -2.63 -1.94 60.77
C LEU A 574 -2.08 -0.53 60.54
N HIS A 575 -1.18 -0.09 61.42
CA HIS A 575 -0.55 1.23 61.37
C HIS A 575 0.94 1.15 60.99
N PRO A 576 1.44 2.04 60.10
CA PRO A 576 2.87 2.11 59.82
C PRO A 576 3.63 2.62 61.04
N ARG A 577 4.76 1.99 61.36
CA ARG A 577 5.65 2.46 62.44
C ARG A 577 6.19 3.84 62.06
N GLY A 578 6.04 4.81 62.96
CA GLY A 578 6.52 6.18 62.72
C GLY A 578 5.60 7.05 61.84
N ALA A 579 4.34 6.68 61.61
CA ALA A 579 3.36 7.45 60.83
C ALA A 579 2.81 8.72 61.53
N GLY A 580 3.60 9.35 62.41
CA GLY A 580 3.20 10.55 63.16
C GLY A 580 3.12 11.83 62.31
N GLY A 581 2.82 12.96 62.95
CA GLY A 581 2.79 14.29 62.32
C GLY A 581 4.17 14.90 62.02
N GLY A 582 5.25 14.13 62.09
CA GLY A 582 6.62 14.67 62.02
C GLY A 582 7.13 14.94 60.61
N PRO A 583 8.18 15.77 60.47
CA PRO A 583 8.81 16.09 59.17
C PRO A 583 9.38 14.85 58.47
N GLY A 584 9.79 13.82 59.21
CA GLY A 584 10.24 12.54 58.63
C GLY A 584 9.15 11.81 57.84
N THR A 585 7.89 11.89 58.29
CA THR A 585 6.75 11.28 57.58
C THR A 585 6.46 12.01 56.26
N ALA A 586 6.55 13.34 56.25
CA ALA A 586 6.40 14.13 55.03
C ALA A 586 7.50 13.82 54.00
N LEU A 587 8.74 13.61 54.45
CA LEU A 587 9.85 13.18 53.60
C LEU A 587 9.59 11.80 52.98
N ILE A 588 9.16 10.81 53.77
CA ILE A 588 8.84 9.45 53.27
C ILE A 588 7.75 9.52 52.20
N VAL A 589 6.66 10.25 52.48
CA VAL A 589 5.56 10.45 51.52
C VAL A 589 6.10 11.08 50.22
N GLY A 590 6.88 12.15 50.32
CA GLY A 590 7.49 12.81 49.17
C GLY A 590 8.40 11.90 48.35
N VAL A 591 9.27 11.13 49.00
CA VAL A 591 10.17 10.18 48.32
C VAL A 591 9.39 9.07 47.62
N CYS A 592 8.41 8.47 48.28
CA CYS A 592 7.56 7.43 47.68
C CYS A 592 6.84 7.93 46.42
N PHE A 593 6.23 9.12 46.47
CA PHE A 593 5.53 9.69 45.32
C PHE A 593 6.48 10.20 44.23
N ALA A 594 7.67 10.69 44.56
CA ALA A 594 8.69 11.02 43.58
C ALA A 594 9.15 9.77 42.80
N LEU A 595 9.45 8.68 43.50
CA LEU A 595 9.85 7.42 42.86
C LEU A 595 8.71 6.79 42.06
N ALA A 596 7.47 6.87 42.55
CA ALA A 596 6.30 6.43 41.80
C ALA A 596 6.09 7.24 40.52
N ALA A 597 6.22 8.56 40.59
CA ALA A 597 6.17 9.44 39.44
C ALA A 597 7.31 9.14 38.45
N ALA A 598 8.54 8.92 38.93
CA ALA A 598 9.66 8.52 38.10
C ALA A 598 9.38 7.22 37.35
N ALA A 599 8.84 6.20 38.03
CA ALA A 599 8.48 4.91 37.42
C ALA A 599 7.44 5.07 36.30
N VAL A 600 6.41 5.90 36.50
CA VAL A 600 5.39 6.18 35.47
C VAL A 600 5.97 7.00 34.30
N LEU A 601 6.69 8.09 34.60
CA LEU A 601 7.24 8.99 33.58
C LEU A 601 8.31 8.31 32.72
N TYR A 602 9.09 7.40 33.30
CA TYR A 602 10.12 6.63 32.60
C TYR A 602 9.57 5.86 31.38
N VAL A 603 8.31 5.42 31.45
CA VAL A 603 7.65 4.68 30.37
C VAL A 603 7.43 5.53 29.12
N GLY A 604 7.17 6.84 29.29
CA GLY A 604 6.74 7.73 28.20
C GLY A 604 7.78 8.75 27.71
N THR A 605 8.87 8.94 28.45
CA THR A 605 9.85 10.02 28.18
C THR A 605 11.03 9.59 27.31
N ASP A 606 11.47 10.51 26.45
CA ASP A 606 12.79 10.47 25.80
C ASP A 606 13.81 11.36 26.49
N ARG A 607 13.35 12.41 27.16
CA ARG A 607 14.18 13.41 27.84
C ARG A 607 14.47 12.93 29.25
N TRP A 608 15.29 11.89 29.35
CA TRP A 608 15.68 11.28 30.62
C TRP A 608 16.32 12.29 31.59
N TRP A 609 16.93 13.36 31.07
CA TRP A 609 17.51 14.45 31.87
C TRP A 609 16.46 15.35 32.57
N LEU A 610 15.23 15.45 32.04
CA LEU A 610 14.13 16.19 32.69
C LEU A 610 13.36 15.34 33.71
N LEU A 611 13.50 14.02 33.66
CA LEU A 611 12.77 13.08 34.50
C LEU A 611 13.01 13.34 36.00
N PRO A 612 14.25 13.51 36.50
CA PRO A 612 14.48 13.74 37.93
C PRO A 612 13.76 14.99 38.46
N GLY A 613 13.79 16.10 37.72
CA GLY A 613 13.12 17.34 38.11
C GLY A 613 11.60 17.20 38.16
N ALA A 614 11.00 16.57 37.14
CA ALA A 614 9.56 16.32 37.10
C ALA A 614 9.10 15.37 38.22
N ALA A 615 9.87 14.32 38.50
CA ALA A 615 9.60 13.38 39.58
C ALA A 615 9.76 14.03 40.97
N LEU A 616 10.82 14.82 41.17
CA LEU A 616 11.07 15.56 42.41
C LEU A 616 9.90 16.51 42.72
N PHE A 617 9.40 17.23 41.72
CA PHE A 617 8.26 18.13 41.89
C PHE A 617 6.99 17.39 42.34
N ALA A 618 6.73 16.19 41.82
CA ALA A 618 5.65 15.32 42.30
C ALA A 618 5.82 14.96 43.79
N GLY A 619 7.05 14.63 44.21
CA GLY A 619 7.37 14.39 45.62
C GLY A 619 7.20 15.62 46.50
N VAL A 620 7.60 16.80 46.02
CA VAL A 620 7.42 18.08 46.72
C VAL A 620 5.93 18.39 46.92
N ILE A 621 5.09 18.22 45.89
CA ILE A 621 3.63 18.36 46.01
C ILE A 621 3.11 17.47 47.14
N ALA A 622 3.50 16.20 47.14
CA ALA A 622 3.03 15.23 48.14
C ALA A 622 3.52 15.57 49.56
N ALA A 623 4.78 15.96 49.70
CA ALA A 623 5.36 16.36 50.97
C ALA A 623 4.71 17.64 51.53
N LEU A 624 4.42 18.63 50.68
CA LEU A 624 3.77 19.89 51.08
C LEU A 624 2.33 19.68 51.52
N ILE A 625 1.55 18.86 50.80
CA ILE A 625 0.18 18.51 51.20
C ILE A 625 0.18 17.85 52.58
N ARG A 626 1.17 16.99 52.87
CA ARG A 626 1.31 16.35 54.18
C ARG A 626 1.81 17.32 55.26
N ALA A 627 2.80 18.15 54.96
CA ALA A 627 3.43 19.08 55.90
C ALA A 627 2.51 20.25 56.28
N GLY A 628 1.69 20.75 55.35
CA GLY A 628 0.66 21.77 55.63
C GLY A 628 -0.39 21.35 56.66
N ARG A 629 -0.35 20.09 57.13
CA ARG A 629 -1.23 19.50 58.14
C ARG A 629 -0.50 19.08 59.42
N LEU A 630 0.69 19.66 59.69
CA LEU A 630 1.43 19.50 60.96
C LEU A 630 0.57 19.82 62.21
N ALA A 631 -0.51 20.60 62.07
CA ALA A 631 -1.40 21.01 63.15
C ALA A 631 -2.67 20.16 63.34
N GLU A 632 -3.00 19.22 62.44
CA GLU A 632 -4.20 18.36 62.59
C GLU A 632 -3.86 17.04 63.29
N ALA A 633 -4.64 16.69 64.33
CA ALA A 633 -4.39 15.56 65.22
C ALA A 633 -4.63 14.17 64.59
N ALA A 634 -5.27 14.07 63.42
CA ALA A 634 -5.59 12.78 62.83
C ALA A 634 -5.31 12.73 61.30
N PRO A 635 -4.45 11.81 60.83
CA PRO A 635 -4.31 11.55 59.41
C PRO A 635 -5.61 10.95 58.85
N GLY A 636 -6.05 11.43 57.68
CA GLY A 636 -7.35 11.09 57.09
C GLY A 636 -7.24 10.52 55.67
N GLY A 637 -8.09 9.54 55.33
CA GLY A 637 -8.10 8.89 54.01
C GLY A 637 -8.38 9.85 52.84
N TRP A 638 -9.13 10.93 53.07
CA TRP A 638 -9.39 11.98 52.08
C TRP A 638 -8.14 12.74 51.65
N TRP A 639 -7.24 13.05 52.58
CA TRP A 639 -5.98 13.73 52.27
C TRP A 639 -5.04 12.84 51.48
N ALA A 640 -4.98 11.54 51.81
CA ALA A 640 -4.20 10.59 51.04
C ALA A 640 -4.74 10.41 49.61
N ALA A 641 -6.07 10.46 49.44
CA ALA A 641 -6.71 10.47 48.12
C ALA A 641 -6.39 11.75 47.33
N LEU A 642 -6.41 12.93 47.99
CA LEU A 642 -6.02 14.19 47.36
C LEU A 642 -4.55 14.19 46.94
N THR A 643 -3.64 13.68 47.79
CA THR A 643 -2.22 13.55 47.46
C THR A 643 -2.01 12.66 46.24
N LEU A 644 -2.67 11.49 46.20
CA LEU A 644 -2.63 10.60 45.04
C LEU A 644 -3.13 11.31 43.78
N TYR A 645 -4.26 12.01 43.87
CA TYR A 645 -4.85 12.76 42.76
C TYR A 645 -3.89 13.83 42.23
N ALA A 646 -3.35 14.67 43.12
CA ALA A 646 -2.48 15.78 42.76
C ALA A 646 -1.20 15.30 42.05
N VAL A 647 -0.60 14.21 42.54
CA VAL A 647 0.59 13.60 41.92
C VAL A 647 0.25 13.02 40.55
N LEU A 648 -0.83 12.25 40.42
CA LEU A 648 -1.23 11.68 39.13
C LEU A 648 -1.62 12.76 38.11
N PHE A 649 -2.28 13.83 38.57
CA PHE A 649 -2.58 15.01 37.76
C PHE A 649 -1.30 15.64 37.22
N TRP A 650 -0.32 15.90 38.09
CA TRP A 650 0.98 16.43 37.69
C TRP A 650 1.69 15.53 36.68
N VAL A 651 1.76 14.23 36.93
CA VAL A 651 2.38 13.26 36.02
C VAL A 651 1.69 13.28 34.66
N THR A 652 0.34 13.30 34.64
CA THR A 652 -0.44 13.38 33.39
C THR A 652 -0.19 14.69 32.64
N PHE A 653 -0.04 15.80 33.37
CA PHE A 653 0.17 17.13 32.82
C PHE A 653 1.57 17.33 32.23
N VAL A 654 2.61 16.79 32.86
CA VAL A 654 4.01 16.95 32.41
C VAL A 654 4.37 15.98 31.28
N LEU A 655 3.69 14.84 31.17
CA LEU A 655 4.02 13.80 30.20
C LEU A 655 4.08 14.31 28.74
N PRO A 656 3.18 15.20 28.26
CA PRO A 656 3.30 15.84 26.95
C PRO A 656 4.57 16.70 26.76
N TRP A 657 5.04 17.40 27.79
CA TRP A 657 6.25 18.23 27.72
C TRP A 657 7.54 17.41 27.62
N LEU A 658 7.47 16.15 28.04
CA LEU A 658 8.54 15.18 27.94
C LEU A 658 8.57 14.45 26.59
N TYR A 659 7.66 14.79 25.66
CA TYR A 659 7.71 14.34 24.27
C TYR A 659 8.83 15.07 23.50
N PRO A 660 9.48 14.41 22.51
CA PRO A 660 10.40 15.08 21.61
C PRO A 660 9.70 16.23 20.89
N ARG A 661 10.46 17.30 20.60
CA ARG A 661 10.03 18.34 19.66
C ARG A 661 9.86 17.72 18.28
N GLU A 662 9.03 18.33 17.45
CA GLU A 662 8.94 18.01 16.03
C GLU A 662 10.34 17.87 15.44
N ARG A 663 10.52 16.85 14.59
CA ARG A 663 11.70 16.76 13.73
C ARG A 663 11.61 17.98 12.82
N THR A 664 12.29 19.06 13.17
CA THR A 664 12.51 20.17 12.25
C THR A 664 13.17 19.57 11.02
N ALA A 665 12.56 19.76 9.86
CA ALA A 665 13.17 19.36 8.59
C ALA A 665 14.61 19.90 8.56
N PRO A 666 15.59 19.15 8.03
CA PRO A 666 16.93 19.67 7.89
C PRO A 666 16.87 20.97 7.09
N THR A 667 17.33 22.05 7.70
CA THR A 667 17.73 23.29 7.03
C THR A 667 18.91 23.04 6.12
#